data_AF-A0A9X0LD67-F1
#
_entry.id   AF-A0A9X0LD67-F1
#
_cell.length_a   1.000
_cell.length_b   1.000
_cell.length_c   1.000
_cell.angle_alpha   90.00
_cell.angle_beta   90.00
_cell.angle_gamma   90.00
#
_symmetry.space_group_name_H-M   'P 1'
#
loop_
_entity.id
_entity.type
_entity.pdbx_description
1 polymer ?
#
loop_
_entity_poly.entity_id
_entity_poly.type
_entity_poly.pdbx_seq_one_letter_code
_entity_poly.pdbx_strand_id
1 'polypeptide(L)'
;MLSDVTTPQDLDDRLRESLAALTMPRHRTDPAQPVAEGAALTGAQLLELFDAQVTSRQLDLAGRWLRSFGEGYHTISSAGHEGNAAVAAALRPTDPALLHYRSGAFYCVRAAQAAEPATGSVLLTPDNGPDGAPAPPADPAEPDDAPDPASSADPVDPAADNASTGRETDDDQAVPSAEAAPADPVVANEPGDGVPVETDATDSTAPAGDEVAGGARPAMVRRPVVSAYTEAARDVLRGMVASREEPTAGGRHKAFGRADLTVVPTTSTAASHLPRAVGMGLAVERLRRLDARGVAAHVDVAPWAPDAIVVCSFGDAAINHADATAAFNTAGWYDHTGLRIPVLFVCEDNGLGGSLRSPQGWVATALRAKPGIRYFAADGADLVATYEVAREAAAWVRRHRRPAVLHLSTVRLLGHVGADAESAYRSAEEIAADLAGDPLVATARRLVEAGLAGGAELLDRYDEIGWQIRRLAEQVLDEPKLSNPAEVIAPLAPRRPVRVAQAVADAGARAAGPDAGARLEAFGGKPPELSGPLTLAQSINAALTDALLTYPQMAVFGQDVAAKGGRYGVTSDLRDRFGPARVFDTLLDETSVLGLGLGAGLAGMLPVPEIQSLAYLHTAEAQVRGEAATMGFLSQGALRNPMVLRVAGLAYQEGFGEHVRDDNSVAVLRDVPGLVIAVPARPDDAAAMLRTCLASAAVDGSVCVFLEPVGLYHARDLYADGDGEWSAGYAEPGAWASGHVPVGRARVYGVGSAEDITIVTFGNGVRMALRAASALADEGIGSRVMDLRWLAPLPVADLIREAAATGRVLVVDETRRSGGVGEGVIAALVDAGYVGAARRVAAVDCFVPLGPAARQVLISEEAITQGARTLLAR
;
A
#
# COMPACT_ATOMS: atom_id res chain seq x y z
N MET A 1 24.17 -36.06 19.99
CA MET A 1 23.56 -34.72 19.99
C MET A 1 23.05 -34.50 18.58
N LEU A 2 21.83 -34.97 18.33
CA LEU A 2 21.11 -34.78 17.07
C LEU A 2 20.63 -33.32 17.05
N SER A 3 20.67 -32.66 15.90
CA SER A 3 20.50 -31.21 15.82
C SER A 3 19.08 -30.81 16.25
N ASP A 4 18.95 -29.96 17.26
CA ASP A 4 17.67 -29.46 17.79
C ASP A 4 16.94 -28.48 16.85
N VAL A 5 17.23 -28.51 15.55
CA VAL A 5 16.64 -27.65 14.52
C VAL A 5 15.91 -28.53 13.52
N THR A 6 14.62 -28.25 13.26
CA THR A 6 13.87 -28.96 12.21
C THR A 6 14.39 -28.49 10.85
N THR A 7 15.15 -29.33 10.16
CA THR A 7 15.55 -29.04 8.79
C THR A 7 14.38 -29.30 7.83
N PRO A 8 14.38 -28.72 6.62
CA PRO A 8 13.41 -29.06 5.58
C PRO A 8 13.36 -30.57 5.28
N GLN A 9 14.51 -31.25 5.39
CA GLN A 9 14.59 -32.70 5.22
C GLN A 9 13.92 -33.44 6.38
N ASP A 10 14.17 -33.04 7.64
CA ASP A 10 13.53 -33.66 8.80
C ASP A 10 12.00 -33.52 8.75
N LEU A 11 11.50 -32.37 8.26
CA LEU A 11 10.07 -32.15 8.07
C LEU A 11 9.49 -33.07 6.98
N ASP A 12 10.18 -33.20 5.85
CA ASP A 12 9.80 -34.10 4.75
C ASP A 12 9.76 -35.57 5.21
N ASP A 13 10.82 -36.04 5.86
CA ASP A 13 10.96 -37.41 6.34
C ASP A 13 9.85 -37.76 7.35
N ARG A 14 9.58 -36.87 8.32
CA ARG A 14 8.49 -37.08 9.29
C ARG A 14 7.10 -37.12 8.67
N LEU A 15 6.84 -36.28 7.66
CA LEU A 15 5.57 -36.31 6.94
C LEU A 15 5.41 -37.64 6.20
N ARG A 16 6.46 -38.09 5.49
CA ARG A 16 6.48 -39.39 4.79
C ARG A 16 6.22 -40.55 5.76
N GLU A 17 6.90 -40.58 6.90
CA GLU A 17 6.69 -41.57 7.96
C GLU A 17 5.25 -41.55 8.47
N SER A 18 4.70 -40.36 8.70
CA SER A 18 3.33 -40.17 9.19
C SER A 18 2.30 -40.68 8.19
N LEU A 19 2.47 -40.41 6.90
CA LEU A 19 1.58 -40.90 5.84
C LEU A 19 1.69 -42.42 5.69
N ALA A 20 2.90 -42.97 5.70
CA ALA A 20 3.14 -44.41 5.60
C ALA A 20 2.54 -45.20 6.78
N ALA A 21 2.48 -44.59 7.97
CA ALA A 21 1.87 -45.19 9.14
C ALA A 21 0.33 -45.25 9.10
N LEU A 22 -0.33 -44.51 8.19
CA LEU A 22 -1.78 -44.54 8.06
C LEU A 22 -2.23 -45.83 7.37
N THR A 23 -3.15 -46.56 8.02
CA THR A 23 -3.66 -47.84 7.52
C THR A 23 -4.58 -47.66 6.32
N MET A 24 -4.78 -48.73 5.54
CA MET A 24 -5.84 -48.74 4.52
C MET A 24 -7.23 -48.61 5.17
N PRO A 25 -8.15 -47.85 4.56
CA PRO A 25 -9.51 -47.78 5.06
C PRO A 25 -10.21 -49.14 5.00
N ARG A 26 -11.11 -49.40 5.95
CA ARG A 26 -11.86 -50.66 6.01
C ARG A 26 -12.87 -50.80 4.86
N HIS A 27 -13.39 -49.69 4.37
CA HIS A 27 -14.31 -49.60 3.24
C HIS A 27 -13.96 -48.38 2.38
N ARG A 28 -14.11 -48.51 1.05
CA ARG A 28 -14.00 -47.37 0.13
C ARG A 28 -15.32 -46.64 0.06
N THR A 29 -15.27 -45.33 0.17
CA THR A 29 -16.45 -44.44 0.05
C THR A 29 -16.42 -43.75 -1.31
N ASP A 30 -17.60 -43.42 -1.85
CA ASP A 30 -17.72 -42.65 -3.08
C ASP A 30 -17.23 -41.20 -2.85
N PRO A 31 -16.19 -40.71 -3.56
CA PRO A 31 -15.70 -39.35 -3.40
C PRO A 31 -16.72 -38.25 -3.69
N ALA A 32 -17.79 -38.55 -4.43
CA ALA A 32 -18.88 -37.59 -4.66
C ALA A 32 -19.75 -37.34 -3.42
N GLN A 33 -19.68 -38.21 -2.41
CA GLN A 33 -20.44 -38.06 -1.17
C GLN A 33 -19.77 -37.07 -0.22
N PRO A 34 -20.55 -36.46 0.70
CA PRO A 34 -20.01 -35.71 1.83
C PRO A 34 -18.96 -36.50 2.59
N VAL A 35 -17.88 -35.85 3.00
CA VAL A 35 -16.78 -36.46 3.79
C VAL A 35 -17.25 -36.96 5.17
N ALA A 36 -18.31 -36.37 5.69
CA ALA A 36 -18.99 -36.76 6.92
C ALA A 36 -20.48 -36.47 6.78
N GLU A 37 -21.30 -37.12 7.60
CA GLU A 37 -22.71 -36.75 7.70
C GLU A 37 -22.85 -35.26 8.06
N GLY A 38 -23.56 -34.50 7.23
CA GLY A 38 -23.78 -33.06 7.42
C GLY A 38 -22.64 -32.13 7.00
N ALA A 39 -21.51 -32.65 6.52
CA ALA A 39 -20.42 -31.82 5.98
C ALA A 39 -20.77 -31.29 4.58
N ALA A 40 -20.43 -30.04 4.27
CA ALA A 40 -20.59 -29.48 2.93
C ALA A 40 -19.48 -29.92 1.97
N LEU A 41 -18.29 -30.26 2.47
CA LEU A 41 -17.22 -30.80 1.63
C LEU A 41 -17.51 -32.23 1.20
N THR A 42 -17.38 -32.49 -0.09
CA THR A 42 -17.34 -33.85 -0.62
C THR A 42 -15.95 -34.46 -0.42
N GLY A 43 -15.86 -35.79 -0.52
CA GLY A 43 -14.58 -36.49 -0.45
C GLY A 43 -13.60 -36.08 -1.57
N ALA A 44 -14.12 -35.80 -2.77
CA ALA A 44 -13.33 -35.29 -3.91
C ALA A 44 -12.75 -33.91 -3.60
N GLN A 45 -13.57 -33.00 -3.08
CA GLN A 45 -13.14 -31.66 -2.67
C GLN A 45 -12.09 -31.73 -1.56
N LEU A 46 -12.24 -32.63 -0.58
CA LEU A 46 -11.23 -32.80 0.47
C LEU A 46 -9.89 -33.28 -0.11
N LEU A 47 -9.92 -34.20 -1.09
CA LEU A 47 -8.72 -34.69 -1.75
C LEU A 47 -8.02 -33.60 -2.57
N GLU A 48 -8.77 -32.73 -3.23
CA GLU A 48 -8.23 -31.56 -3.94
C GLU A 48 -7.61 -30.55 -2.98
N LEU A 49 -8.26 -30.27 -1.85
CA LEU A 49 -7.66 -29.39 -0.84
C LEU A 49 -6.39 -29.99 -0.25
N PHE A 50 -6.32 -31.31 -0.05
CA PHE A 50 -5.08 -31.99 0.33
C PHE A 50 -3.97 -31.77 -0.70
N ASP A 51 -4.27 -31.81 -2.01
CA ASP A 51 -3.27 -31.52 -3.05
C ASP A 51 -2.79 -30.07 -3.04
N ALA A 52 -3.67 -29.11 -2.74
CA ALA A 52 -3.27 -27.72 -2.57
C ALA A 52 -2.35 -27.56 -1.35
N GLN A 53 -2.65 -28.24 -0.24
CA GLN A 53 -1.80 -28.25 0.95
C GLN A 53 -0.43 -28.86 0.65
N VAL A 54 -0.39 -30.02 -0.02
CA VAL A 54 0.85 -30.68 -0.45
C VAL A 54 1.64 -29.79 -1.40
N THR A 55 0.98 -29.17 -2.39
CA THR A 55 1.64 -28.24 -3.32
C THR A 55 2.31 -27.09 -2.57
N SER A 56 1.61 -26.47 -1.60
CA SER A 56 2.18 -25.41 -0.76
C SER A 56 3.40 -25.89 0.03
N ARG A 57 3.35 -27.08 0.65
CA ARG A 57 4.48 -27.66 1.38
C ARG A 57 5.68 -27.92 0.47
N GLN A 58 5.43 -28.49 -0.71
CA GLN A 58 6.47 -28.81 -1.69
C GLN A 58 7.13 -27.55 -2.26
N LEU A 59 6.39 -26.45 -2.42
CA LEU A 59 6.96 -25.16 -2.80
C LEU A 59 7.96 -24.63 -1.76
N ASP A 60 7.65 -24.79 -0.47
CA ASP A 60 8.59 -24.41 0.59
C ASP A 60 9.86 -25.27 0.55
N LEU A 61 9.73 -26.60 0.38
CA LEU A 61 10.89 -27.50 0.24
C LEU A 61 11.72 -27.16 -1.01
N ALA A 62 11.07 -26.88 -2.14
CA ALA A 62 11.74 -26.46 -3.37
C ALA A 62 12.47 -25.12 -3.20
N GLY A 63 11.88 -24.14 -2.52
CA GLY A 63 12.53 -22.88 -2.20
C GLY A 63 13.80 -23.07 -1.35
N ARG A 64 13.77 -24.00 -0.39
CA ARG A 64 14.94 -24.36 0.44
C ARG A 64 16.02 -25.06 -0.37
N TRP A 65 15.62 -25.94 -1.27
CA TRP A 65 16.53 -26.57 -2.21
C TRP A 65 17.18 -25.53 -3.13
N LEU A 66 16.41 -24.68 -3.81
CA LEU A 66 16.93 -23.60 -4.68
C LEU A 66 17.95 -22.71 -3.95
N ARG A 67 17.66 -22.38 -2.70
CA ARG A 67 18.57 -21.58 -1.87
C ARG A 67 19.90 -22.28 -1.57
N SER A 68 19.91 -23.61 -1.46
CA SER A 68 21.12 -24.36 -1.06
C SER A 68 22.25 -24.27 -2.09
N PHE A 69 21.97 -23.81 -3.31
CA PHE A 69 22.96 -23.52 -4.35
C PHE A 69 22.86 -22.10 -4.91
N GLY A 70 22.25 -21.17 -4.16
CA GLY A 70 22.30 -19.73 -4.44
C GLY A 70 21.28 -19.19 -5.45
N GLU A 71 20.31 -20.00 -5.88
CA GLU A 71 19.30 -19.60 -6.87
C GLU A 71 17.92 -19.28 -6.28
N GLY A 72 17.72 -19.53 -4.97
CA GLY A 72 16.51 -19.16 -4.24
C GLY A 72 16.68 -17.87 -3.44
N TYR A 73 15.91 -16.84 -3.77
CA TYR A 73 15.98 -15.50 -3.17
C TYR A 73 14.87 -15.20 -2.14
N HIS A 74 13.98 -16.15 -1.88
CA HIS A 74 12.92 -16.04 -0.86
C HIS A 74 12.78 -17.34 -0.06
N THR A 75 12.59 -17.23 1.26
CA THR A 75 12.68 -18.39 2.17
C THR A 75 11.66 -18.39 3.31
N ILE A 76 10.71 -17.46 3.31
CA ILE A 76 9.62 -17.50 4.28
C ILE A 76 8.66 -18.62 3.87
N SER A 77 8.29 -19.44 4.84
CA SER A 77 7.54 -20.68 4.64
C SER A 77 6.05 -20.52 4.95
N SER A 78 5.22 -21.22 4.18
CA SER A 78 3.80 -21.47 4.48
C SER A 78 3.59 -22.75 5.30
N ALA A 79 4.64 -23.50 5.62
CA ALA A 79 4.55 -24.77 6.33
C ALA A 79 3.94 -24.63 7.74
N GLY A 80 2.82 -25.32 7.96
CA GLY A 80 1.98 -25.25 9.16
C GLY A 80 0.76 -24.34 9.00
N HIS A 81 0.67 -23.57 7.92
CA HIS A 81 -0.45 -22.66 7.62
C HIS A 81 -1.42 -23.21 6.57
N GLU A 82 -1.23 -24.44 6.09
CA GLU A 82 -1.94 -24.97 4.93
C GLU A 82 -3.45 -25.18 5.15
N GLY A 83 -3.93 -25.06 6.40
CA GLY A 83 -5.37 -24.97 6.71
C GLY A 83 -6.08 -23.79 6.01
N ASN A 84 -5.36 -22.73 5.62
CA ASN A 84 -5.92 -21.61 4.88
C ASN A 84 -6.42 -21.98 3.46
N ALA A 85 -6.12 -23.18 2.95
CA ALA A 85 -6.74 -23.75 1.75
C ALA A 85 -8.28 -23.81 1.85
N ALA A 86 -8.81 -24.20 3.02
CA ALA A 86 -10.25 -24.23 3.26
C ALA A 86 -10.87 -22.84 3.25
N VAL A 87 -10.13 -21.82 3.70
CA VAL A 87 -10.59 -20.42 3.65
C VAL A 87 -10.72 -19.97 2.20
N ALA A 88 -9.73 -20.24 1.34
CA ALA A 88 -9.82 -19.94 -0.08
C ALA A 88 -11.00 -20.66 -0.77
N ALA A 89 -11.21 -21.93 -0.44
CA ALA A 89 -12.28 -22.75 -1.00
C ALA A 89 -13.69 -22.22 -0.64
N ALA A 90 -13.83 -21.56 0.51
CA ALA A 90 -15.08 -20.95 0.96
C ALA A 90 -15.39 -19.60 0.27
N LEU A 91 -14.43 -19.04 -0.45
CA LEU A 91 -14.49 -17.71 -1.09
C LEU A 91 -14.69 -17.82 -2.59
N ARG A 92 -15.12 -16.72 -3.23
CA ARG A 92 -15.22 -16.66 -4.70
C ARG A 92 -13.88 -16.20 -5.28
N PRO A 93 -13.50 -16.67 -6.49
CA PRO A 93 -12.30 -16.17 -7.18
C PRO A 93 -12.40 -14.68 -7.54
N THR A 94 -13.59 -14.07 -7.46
CA THR A 94 -13.86 -12.65 -7.70
C THR A 94 -13.85 -11.78 -6.43
N ASP A 95 -13.71 -12.38 -5.25
CA ASP A 95 -13.55 -11.64 -3.98
C ASP A 95 -12.08 -11.19 -3.86
N PRO A 96 -11.77 -9.88 -3.84
CA PRO A 96 -10.38 -9.42 -3.77
C PRO A 96 -9.70 -9.89 -2.47
N ALA A 97 -8.49 -10.42 -2.61
CA ALA A 97 -7.72 -10.99 -1.52
C ALA A 97 -6.36 -10.27 -1.33
N LEU A 98 -6.07 -9.87 -0.09
CA LEU A 98 -4.78 -9.34 0.34
C LEU A 98 -4.13 -10.39 1.23
N LEU A 99 -3.16 -11.12 0.66
CA LEU A 99 -2.64 -12.33 1.28
C LEU A 99 -1.43 -12.06 2.17
N HIS A 100 -1.31 -12.86 3.23
CA HIS A 100 -0.14 -12.89 4.07
C HIS A 100 0.94 -13.71 3.36
N TYR A 101 2.22 -13.46 3.65
CA TYR A 101 3.33 -14.15 2.98
C TYR A 101 3.39 -15.67 3.28
N ARG A 102 2.57 -16.17 4.22
CA ARG A 102 2.39 -17.61 4.55
C ARG A 102 1.14 -18.24 3.93
N SER A 103 0.41 -17.52 3.08
CA SER A 103 -0.86 -17.98 2.50
C SER A 103 -0.67 -18.79 1.20
N GLY A 104 0.34 -19.66 1.14
CA GLY A 104 0.68 -20.44 -0.06
C GLY A 104 -0.44 -21.37 -0.54
N ALA A 105 -1.07 -22.12 0.39
CA ALA A 105 -2.15 -23.02 0.03
C ALA A 105 -3.42 -22.26 -0.40
N PHE A 106 -3.72 -21.11 0.23
CA PHE A 106 -4.74 -20.18 -0.24
C PHE A 106 -4.51 -19.77 -1.69
N TYR A 107 -3.29 -19.33 -2.04
CA TYR A 107 -2.95 -18.89 -3.40
C TYR A 107 -3.13 -20.03 -4.41
N CYS A 108 -2.71 -21.25 -4.06
CA CYS A 108 -2.89 -22.44 -4.90
C CYS A 108 -4.38 -22.68 -5.21
N VAL A 109 -5.23 -22.71 -4.18
CA VAL A 109 -6.68 -22.90 -4.35
C VAL A 109 -7.28 -21.78 -5.20
N ARG A 110 -6.91 -20.52 -4.95
CA ARG A 110 -7.41 -19.38 -5.71
C ARG A 110 -7.05 -19.45 -7.20
N ALA A 111 -5.81 -19.81 -7.52
CA ALA A 111 -5.37 -19.96 -8.89
C ALA A 111 -6.11 -21.09 -9.61
N ALA A 112 -6.34 -22.23 -8.93
CA ALA A 112 -7.12 -23.33 -9.48
C ALA A 112 -8.59 -22.95 -9.74
N GLN A 113 -9.24 -22.23 -8.80
CA GLN A 113 -10.61 -21.73 -8.98
C GLN A 113 -10.77 -20.82 -10.22
N ALA A 114 -9.73 -20.08 -10.59
CA ALA A 114 -9.76 -19.16 -11.73
C ALA A 114 -9.39 -19.80 -13.07
N ALA A 115 -8.75 -20.98 -13.06
CA ALA A 115 -8.28 -21.67 -14.26
C ALA A 115 -9.39 -22.46 -15.00
N GLU A 116 -10.65 -22.42 -14.53
CA GLU A 116 -11.79 -23.16 -15.08
C GLU A 116 -12.57 -22.37 -16.16
N PRO A 117 -12.55 -22.79 -17.45
CA PRO A 117 -13.58 -22.41 -18.41
C PRO A 117 -14.43 -23.61 -18.85
N ALA A 118 -15.75 -23.58 -18.61
CA ALA A 118 -16.81 -24.24 -19.39
C ALA A 118 -16.68 -25.75 -19.75
N THR A 119 -15.88 -26.55 -19.05
CA THR A 119 -15.76 -28.01 -19.29
C THR A 119 -16.18 -28.85 -18.08
N GLY A 120 -17.43 -28.72 -17.62
CA GLY A 120 -18.22 -29.77 -16.93
C GLY A 120 -17.63 -30.51 -15.72
N SER A 121 -16.47 -30.13 -15.20
CA SER A 121 -15.85 -30.67 -13.99
C SER A 121 -16.31 -29.84 -12.81
N VAL A 122 -16.95 -30.46 -11.82
CA VAL A 122 -17.48 -29.79 -10.64
C VAL A 122 -16.33 -29.55 -9.66
N LEU A 123 -15.53 -28.50 -9.90
CA LEU A 123 -14.38 -28.13 -9.08
C LEU A 123 -14.70 -26.87 -8.25
N LEU A 124 -14.85 -27.06 -6.94
CA LEU A 124 -14.82 -26.05 -5.86
C LEU A 124 -15.46 -24.66 -6.13
N THR A 125 -16.60 -24.59 -6.82
CA THR A 125 -17.41 -23.35 -6.84
C THR A 125 -18.30 -23.30 -5.60
N PRO A 126 -18.27 -22.22 -4.79
CA PRO A 126 -19.22 -22.08 -3.68
C PRO A 126 -20.64 -22.09 -4.22
N ASP A 127 -21.51 -22.87 -3.57
CA ASP A 127 -22.91 -23.07 -3.96
C ASP A 127 -23.62 -21.71 -4.12
N ASN A 128 -23.97 -21.36 -5.37
CA ASN A 128 -24.80 -20.20 -5.64
C ASN A 128 -26.22 -20.60 -5.24
N GLY A 129 -26.59 -20.29 -4.00
CA GLY A 129 -27.95 -20.54 -3.50
C GLY A 129 -29.01 -20.02 -4.50
N PRO A 130 -30.18 -20.69 -4.60
CA PRO A 130 -31.17 -20.36 -5.60
C PRO A 130 -31.69 -18.94 -5.38
N ASP A 131 -31.68 -18.13 -6.44
CA ASP A 131 -32.41 -16.86 -6.52
C ASP A 131 -33.87 -17.09 -6.13
N GLY A 132 -34.21 -16.67 -4.91
CA GLY A 132 -35.54 -16.80 -4.35
C GLY A 132 -35.68 -15.80 -3.22
N ALA A 133 -36.15 -14.59 -3.54
CA ALA A 133 -36.49 -13.58 -2.55
C ALA A 133 -37.54 -14.12 -1.56
N PRO A 134 -37.28 -14.16 -0.25
CA PRO A 134 -38.34 -14.31 0.74
C PRO A 134 -38.84 -12.92 1.13
N ALA A 135 -40.15 -12.74 1.13
CA ALA A 135 -40.84 -11.56 1.65
C ALA A 135 -40.43 -11.25 3.11
N PRO A 136 -40.45 -9.97 3.54
CA PRO A 136 -40.00 -9.58 4.87
C PRO A 136 -40.96 -10.12 5.95
N PRO A 137 -40.46 -10.68 7.06
CA PRO A 137 -41.28 -10.92 8.23
C PRO A 137 -41.57 -9.60 8.95
N ALA A 138 -42.79 -9.48 9.48
CA ALA A 138 -43.28 -8.33 10.23
C ALA A 138 -42.54 -8.12 11.55
N ASP A 139 -42.25 -6.86 11.88
CA ASP A 139 -41.71 -6.41 13.17
C ASP A 139 -42.63 -6.79 14.34
N PRO A 140 -42.09 -7.28 15.47
CA PRO A 140 -42.74 -7.15 16.76
C PRO A 140 -42.28 -5.86 17.46
N ALA A 141 -43.27 -5.10 17.90
CA ALA A 141 -43.20 -3.81 18.58
C ALA A 141 -42.17 -3.69 19.73
N GLU A 142 -41.53 -2.53 19.80
CA GLU A 142 -40.91 -1.96 21.00
C GLU A 142 -41.98 -1.49 22.00
N PRO A 143 -41.70 -1.48 23.31
CA PRO A 143 -42.35 -0.56 24.23
C PRO A 143 -41.39 0.57 24.66
N ASP A 144 -41.88 1.80 24.51
CA ASP A 144 -41.44 3.02 25.19
C ASP A 144 -41.38 2.84 26.71
N ASP A 145 -40.35 3.41 27.34
CA ASP A 145 -40.53 4.32 28.49
C ASP A 145 -39.19 4.99 28.85
N ALA A 146 -39.17 6.33 28.73
CA ALA A 146 -38.16 7.21 29.33
C ALA A 146 -38.54 7.51 30.81
N PRO A 147 -37.66 8.08 31.66
CA PRO A 147 -37.41 9.52 31.57
C PRO A 147 -35.98 10.02 31.97
N ASP A 148 -35.70 11.24 31.51
CA ASP A 148 -34.64 12.17 31.91
C ASP A 148 -34.78 12.60 33.41
N PRO A 149 -33.73 13.15 34.06
CA PRO A 149 -33.70 14.61 34.14
C PRO A 149 -32.31 15.29 34.13
N ALA A 150 -32.37 16.58 33.76
CA ALA A 150 -31.30 17.55 33.62
C ALA A 150 -30.73 18.20 34.90
N SER A 151 -29.53 18.77 34.72
CA SER A 151 -28.98 20.03 35.24
C SER A 151 -28.51 20.17 36.71
N SER A 152 -27.25 20.61 36.88
CA SER A 152 -26.88 21.82 37.64
C SER A 152 -25.39 22.14 37.49
N ALA A 153 -25.06 23.42 37.34
CA ALA A 153 -23.73 23.98 37.17
C ALA A 153 -23.14 24.58 38.47
N ASP A 154 -21.80 24.54 38.57
CA ASP A 154 -20.85 25.56 39.10
C ASP A 154 -20.83 25.97 40.60
N PRO A 155 -19.78 26.67 41.15
CA PRO A 155 -18.34 26.79 40.80
C PRO A 155 -17.33 26.94 42.01
N VAL A 156 -16.03 27.17 41.69
CA VAL A 156 -14.92 27.93 42.40
C VAL A 156 -13.93 27.25 43.39
N ASP A 157 -12.64 27.44 43.03
CA ASP A 157 -11.28 27.40 43.65
C ASP A 157 -11.12 28.18 45.02
N PRO A 158 -9.93 28.45 45.64
CA PRO A 158 -8.53 28.03 45.41
C PRO A 158 -7.63 27.76 46.68
N ALA A 159 -6.35 27.43 46.42
CA ALA A 159 -5.13 27.77 47.21
C ALA A 159 -4.89 27.05 48.58
N ALA A 160 -3.69 26.89 49.13
CA ALA A 160 -2.27 26.99 48.75
C ALA A 160 -1.44 26.52 49.99
N ASP A 161 -0.16 26.21 49.77
CA ASP A 161 0.96 26.21 50.74
C ASP A 161 0.88 25.23 51.95
N ASN A 162 1.94 24.59 52.44
CA ASN A 162 3.33 25.05 52.53
C ASN A 162 4.28 23.88 52.89
N ALA A 163 5.54 23.99 52.46
CA ALA A 163 6.82 23.77 53.19
C ALA A 163 6.83 22.84 54.43
N SER A 164 7.85 22.05 54.78
CA SER A 164 9.29 21.94 54.47
C SER A 164 9.83 20.84 55.41
N THR A 165 10.90 20.09 55.15
CA THR A 165 12.28 20.41 55.61
C THR A 165 13.18 19.16 55.50
N GLY A 166 14.49 19.39 55.24
CA GLY A 166 15.61 18.44 55.43
C GLY A 166 16.17 17.84 54.13
N ARG A 167 17.19 18.35 53.41
CA ARG A 167 18.62 18.65 53.75
C ARG A 167 19.31 17.47 54.42
N GLU A 168 20.50 16.96 54.06
CA GLU A 168 21.66 17.28 53.20
C GLU A 168 22.31 15.89 52.87
N THR A 169 23.15 15.63 51.86
CA THR A 169 24.53 16.14 51.64
C THR A 169 25.09 15.77 50.25
N ASP A 170 25.99 16.63 49.79
CA ASP A 170 26.89 16.63 48.61
C ASP A 170 27.68 15.32 48.32
N ASP A 171 28.04 15.07 47.04
CA ASP A 171 29.31 15.53 46.44
C ASP A 171 29.49 15.05 44.97
N ASP A 172 29.71 16.03 44.09
CA ASP A 172 30.86 16.16 43.18
C ASP A 172 31.29 15.02 42.20
N GLN A 173 31.15 15.26 40.89
CA GLN A 173 32.25 15.50 39.94
C GLN A 173 31.94 15.18 38.46
N ALA A 174 32.59 15.97 37.60
CA ALA A 174 32.45 16.13 36.15
C ALA A 174 33.24 15.11 35.29
N VAL A 175 32.67 14.76 34.11
CA VAL A 175 33.19 14.68 32.69
C VAL A 175 34.69 14.27 32.48
N PRO A 176 35.16 13.46 31.46
CA PRO A 176 34.75 13.50 30.05
C PRO A 176 34.86 12.22 29.16
N SER A 177 34.46 12.42 27.90
CA SER A 177 34.61 11.65 26.64
C SER A 177 36.06 11.39 26.14
N ALA A 178 36.25 10.34 25.32
CA ALA A 178 37.33 10.19 24.30
C ALA A 178 37.01 8.96 23.39
N GLU A 179 36.81 9.12 22.07
CA GLU A 179 37.78 9.10 20.95
C GLU A 179 37.95 7.71 20.28
N ALA A 180 37.86 7.70 18.95
CA ALA A 180 38.06 6.55 18.08
C ALA A 180 38.88 6.97 16.84
N ALA A 181 39.54 5.96 16.23
CA ALA A 181 40.29 5.89 14.95
C ALA A 181 41.83 5.96 15.08
N PRO A 182 42.65 5.58 14.05
CA PRO A 182 42.45 4.70 12.86
C PRO A 182 43.66 3.73 12.60
N ALA A 183 43.59 2.86 11.57
CA ALA A 183 44.66 2.65 10.54
C ALA A 183 44.42 1.43 9.59
N ASP A 184 44.76 1.66 8.32
CA ASP A 184 44.74 0.89 7.05
C ASP A 184 46.17 0.30 6.74
N PRO A 185 46.60 -0.25 5.55
CA PRO A 185 45.94 -0.84 4.36
C PRO A 185 46.70 -2.01 3.59
N VAL A 186 46.15 -2.42 2.42
CA VAL A 186 46.76 -2.96 1.14
C VAL A 186 47.46 -4.35 1.08
N VAL A 187 47.09 -5.21 0.09
CA VAL A 187 47.93 -5.75 -1.04
C VAL A 187 47.06 -6.50 -2.08
N ALA A 188 47.38 -6.27 -3.37
CA ALA A 188 46.82 -6.85 -4.59
C ALA A 188 47.50 -8.16 -5.05
N ASN A 189 46.85 -8.95 -5.92
CA ASN A 189 47.46 -9.59 -7.10
C ASN A 189 46.43 -10.34 -7.97
N GLU A 190 46.47 -10.10 -9.29
CA GLU A 190 45.96 -10.97 -10.36
C GLU A 190 47.09 -11.93 -10.86
N PRO A 191 47.00 -12.60 -12.04
CA PRO A 191 46.34 -13.88 -12.33
C PRO A 191 47.35 -14.96 -12.82
N GLY A 192 46.91 -16.21 -13.02
CA GLY A 192 47.79 -17.29 -13.52
C GLY A 192 47.06 -18.42 -14.25
N ASP A 193 47.53 -18.67 -15.47
CA ASP A 193 47.07 -19.57 -16.55
C ASP A 193 47.00 -21.09 -16.26
N GLY A 194 46.22 -21.80 -17.11
CA GLY A 194 46.73 -23.02 -17.79
C GLY A 194 46.10 -24.39 -17.51
N VAL A 195 45.07 -24.77 -18.32
CA VAL A 195 44.86 -26.00 -19.17
C VAL A 195 45.82 -27.22 -18.98
N PRO A 196 45.50 -28.53 -19.26
CA PRO A 196 44.36 -29.19 -19.97
C PRO A 196 43.68 -30.37 -19.21
N VAL A 197 42.44 -30.80 -19.51
CA VAL A 197 41.95 -31.77 -20.54
C VAL A 197 42.77 -33.07 -20.70
N GLU A 198 42.21 -34.19 -20.22
CA GLU A 198 42.45 -35.51 -20.82
C GLU A 198 41.13 -36.30 -20.91
N THR A 199 40.88 -36.75 -22.13
CA THR A 199 39.83 -37.65 -22.59
C THR A 199 40.17 -39.09 -22.25
N ASP A 200 39.18 -39.93 -21.92
CA ASP A 200 39.20 -41.28 -22.47
C ASP A 200 37.80 -41.86 -22.65
N ALA A 201 37.59 -42.38 -23.85
CA ALA A 201 36.41 -43.09 -24.29
C ALA A 201 36.82 -44.56 -24.49
N THR A 202 36.09 -45.51 -23.93
CA THR A 202 36.08 -46.88 -24.47
C THR A 202 34.68 -47.48 -24.43
N ASP A 203 34.34 -47.97 -25.61
CA ASP A 203 33.16 -48.69 -26.05
C ASP A 203 33.21 -50.17 -25.60
N SER A 204 32.08 -50.78 -25.24
CA SER A 204 31.84 -52.22 -25.48
C SER A 204 30.38 -52.63 -25.25
N THR A 205 29.69 -52.80 -26.38
CA THR A 205 28.88 -53.98 -26.77
C THR A 205 28.15 -54.84 -25.72
N ALA A 206 26.83 -54.97 -25.93
CA ALA A 206 25.89 -55.90 -25.30
C ALA A 206 26.20 -57.40 -25.54
N PRO A 207 25.48 -58.28 -24.81
CA PRO A 207 24.64 -59.26 -25.53
C PRO A 207 23.24 -59.46 -24.94
N ALA A 208 22.33 -59.88 -25.81
CA ALA A 208 20.95 -60.27 -25.52
C ALA A 208 20.86 -61.72 -24.97
N GLY A 209 19.80 -62.00 -24.18
CA GLY A 209 19.39 -63.37 -23.86
C GLY A 209 18.28 -63.50 -22.81
N ASP A 210 17.16 -64.08 -23.27
CA ASP A 210 16.10 -64.85 -22.59
C ASP A 210 14.92 -64.18 -21.86
N GLU A 211 13.76 -64.35 -22.52
CA GLU A 211 12.40 -64.29 -22.00
C GLU A 211 12.11 -65.46 -21.04
N VAL A 212 11.48 -65.17 -19.90
CA VAL A 212 10.61 -66.13 -19.19
C VAL A 212 9.34 -65.40 -18.73
N ALA A 213 8.20 -65.95 -19.16
CA ALA A 213 6.86 -65.49 -18.86
C ALA A 213 6.43 -65.76 -17.39
N GLY A 214 5.66 -64.85 -16.79
CA GLY A 214 4.91 -65.14 -15.56
C GLY A 214 4.26 -63.95 -14.86
N GLY A 215 2.94 -63.77 -15.07
CA GLY A 215 2.05 -63.14 -14.09
C GLY A 215 1.73 -61.65 -14.29
N ALA A 216 0.74 -61.36 -15.15
CA ALA A 216 0.13 -60.04 -15.24
C ALA A 216 -0.61 -59.68 -13.93
N ARG A 217 -0.11 -58.68 -13.20
CA ARG A 217 -0.94 -57.87 -12.30
C ARG A 217 -1.74 -56.89 -13.18
N PRO A 218 -3.03 -56.61 -12.89
CA PRO A 218 -3.77 -55.65 -13.69
C PRO A 218 -3.12 -54.28 -13.52
N ALA A 219 -2.55 -53.75 -14.61
CA ALA A 219 -2.07 -52.38 -14.67
C ALA A 219 -3.27 -51.45 -14.52
N MET A 220 -3.46 -50.92 -13.31
CA MET A 220 -4.22 -49.69 -13.13
C MET A 220 -3.54 -48.64 -14.00
N VAL A 221 -4.24 -48.17 -15.02
CA VAL A 221 -3.85 -47.00 -15.81
C VAL A 221 -3.83 -45.82 -14.84
N ARG A 222 -2.65 -45.51 -14.27
CA ARG A 222 -2.42 -44.29 -13.49
C ARG A 222 -2.55 -43.11 -14.44
N ARG A 223 -3.66 -42.39 -14.37
CA ARG A 223 -3.76 -41.05 -14.95
C ARG A 223 -2.70 -40.19 -14.24
N PRO A 224 -1.77 -39.52 -14.95
CA PRO A 224 -0.87 -38.58 -14.32
C PRO A 224 -1.71 -37.50 -13.65
N VAL A 225 -1.42 -37.19 -12.38
CA VAL A 225 -2.06 -36.08 -11.67
C VAL A 225 -1.50 -34.81 -12.29
N VAL A 226 -2.06 -34.33 -13.40
CA VAL A 226 -1.80 -32.95 -13.84
C VAL A 226 -2.46 -32.07 -12.80
N SER A 227 -1.67 -31.60 -11.83
CA SER A 227 -2.17 -30.84 -10.71
C SER A 227 -2.81 -29.55 -11.22
N ALA A 228 -4.07 -29.30 -10.86
CA ALA A 228 -4.74 -28.01 -11.10
C ALA A 228 -3.94 -26.82 -10.54
N TYR A 229 -2.98 -27.09 -9.66
CA TYR A 229 -2.10 -26.14 -9.00
C TYR A 229 -0.76 -25.92 -9.71
N THR A 230 -0.51 -26.57 -10.87
CA THR A 230 0.76 -26.47 -11.61
C THR A 230 1.13 -25.03 -11.98
N GLU A 231 0.17 -24.24 -12.46
CA GLU A 231 0.40 -22.84 -12.80
C GLU A 231 0.66 -22.00 -11.54
N ALA A 232 -0.11 -22.22 -10.47
CA ALA A 232 0.12 -21.55 -9.19
C ALA A 232 1.53 -21.83 -8.65
N ALA A 233 1.97 -23.09 -8.74
CA ALA A 233 3.31 -23.49 -8.35
C ALA A 233 4.39 -22.83 -9.20
N ARG A 234 4.20 -22.77 -10.52
CA ARG A 234 5.10 -22.07 -11.45
C ARG A 234 5.22 -20.59 -11.07
N ASP A 235 4.11 -19.91 -10.80
CA ASP A 235 4.08 -18.50 -10.39
C ASP A 235 4.92 -18.27 -9.11
N VAL A 236 4.71 -19.11 -8.09
CA VAL A 236 5.45 -19.02 -6.82
C VAL A 236 6.95 -19.29 -7.02
N LEU A 237 7.31 -20.32 -7.79
CA LEU A 237 8.71 -20.68 -8.06
C LEU A 237 9.43 -19.59 -8.86
N ARG A 238 8.77 -18.96 -9.84
CA ARG A 238 9.30 -17.80 -10.58
C ARG A 238 9.66 -16.65 -9.65
N GLY A 239 8.82 -16.38 -8.65
CA GLY A 239 9.11 -15.39 -7.60
C GLY A 239 10.30 -15.77 -6.73
N MET A 240 10.48 -17.07 -6.44
CA MET A 240 11.62 -17.55 -5.66
C MET A 240 12.95 -17.39 -6.41
N VAL A 241 12.97 -17.51 -7.74
CA VAL A 241 14.19 -17.40 -8.57
C VAL A 241 14.36 -16.01 -9.23
N ALA A 242 13.52 -15.04 -8.87
CA ALA A 242 13.50 -13.69 -9.45
C ALA A 242 13.39 -13.66 -10.98
N SER A 243 12.63 -14.60 -11.56
CA SER A 243 12.33 -14.62 -12.99
C SER A 243 11.55 -13.37 -13.38
N ARG A 244 11.91 -12.74 -14.50
CA ARG A 244 11.15 -11.60 -15.05
C ARG A 244 9.75 -12.01 -15.54
N GLU A 245 9.57 -13.30 -15.83
CA GLU A 245 8.30 -13.88 -16.30
C GLU A 245 7.32 -14.15 -15.14
N GLU A 246 7.73 -13.85 -13.91
CA GLU A 246 6.88 -13.90 -12.72
C GLU A 246 5.71 -12.91 -12.84
N PRO A 247 4.45 -13.34 -12.71
CA PRO A 247 3.28 -12.53 -13.08
C PRO A 247 2.91 -11.41 -12.09
N THR A 248 3.46 -11.41 -10.87
CA THR A 248 3.22 -10.39 -9.84
C THR A 248 4.10 -9.17 -10.07
N ALA A 249 5.37 -9.24 -9.72
CA ALA A 249 6.33 -8.15 -9.70
C ALA A 249 7.40 -8.26 -10.80
N GLY A 250 7.45 -9.38 -11.54
CA GLY A 250 8.39 -9.59 -12.65
C GLY A 250 9.82 -9.67 -12.18
N GLY A 251 10.05 -10.48 -11.15
CA GLY A 251 11.37 -10.72 -10.58
C GLY A 251 11.86 -9.61 -9.63
N ARG A 252 11.07 -8.56 -9.39
CA ARG A 252 11.44 -7.45 -8.47
C ARG A 252 11.17 -7.77 -7.01
N HIS A 253 10.20 -8.63 -6.73
CA HIS A 253 9.77 -8.98 -5.39
C HIS A 253 9.03 -10.32 -5.39
N LYS A 254 9.12 -11.07 -4.30
CA LYS A 254 8.28 -12.25 -4.06
C LYS A 254 7.15 -11.86 -3.11
N ALA A 255 5.94 -11.73 -3.65
CA ALA A 255 4.68 -11.68 -2.91
C ALA A 255 3.66 -12.60 -3.59
N PHE A 256 2.55 -12.91 -2.91
CA PHE A 256 1.41 -13.50 -3.60
C PHE A 256 0.61 -12.38 -4.26
N GLY A 257 0.56 -12.36 -5.59
CA GLY A 257 -0.22 -11.40 -6.35
C GLY A 257 -0.56 -11.94 -7.74
N ARG A 258 -1.69 -11.46 -8.28
CA ARG A 258 -2.08 -11.58 -9.69
C ARG A 258 -3.39 -10.84 -9.85
N ALA A 259 -3.41 -9.81 -10.70
CA ALA A 259 -4.57 -8.96 -10.88
C ALA A 259 -5.79 -9.75 -11.41
N ASP A 260 -5.56 -10.70 -12.32
CA ASP A 260 -6.58 -11.59 -12.89
C ASP A 260 -7.14 -12.60 -11.88
N LEU A 261 -6.34 -12.99 -10.88
CA LEU A 261 -6.80 -13.82 -9.75
C LEU A 261 -7.46 -13.01 -8.64
N THR A 262 -7.57 -11.69 -8.79
CA THR A 262 -8.04 -10.75 -7.76
C THR A 262 -7.19 -10.78 -6.48
N VAL A 263 -5.92 -11.19 -6.59
CA VAL A 263 -4.96 -11.21 -5.47
C VAL A 263 -4.09 -9.97 -5.55
N VAL A 264 -4.26 -9.08 -4.58
CA VAL A 264 -3.48 -7.84 -4.46
C VAL A 264 -2.18 -8.15 -3.71
N PRO A 265 -1.01 -7.87 -4.29
CA PRO A 265 0.26 -8.09 -3.62
C PRO A 265 0.38 -7.19 -2.38
N THR A 266 0.95 -7.75 -1.32
CA THR A 266 1.18 -7.08 -0.04
C THR A 266 2.68 -6.89 0.19
N THR A 267 3.05 -5.94 1.05
CA THR A 267 4.44 -5.78 1.46
C THR A 267 4.78 -6.67 2.66
N SER A 268 6.07 -6.78 2.96
CA SER A 268 6.55 -7.44 4.18
C SER A 268 6.30 -6.61 5.45
N THR A 269 5.86 -5.36 5.33
CA THR A 269 5.57 -4.50 6.49
C THR A 269 4.34 -5.05 7.20
N ALA A 270 4.53 -5.54 8.42
CA ALA A 270 3.46 -6.20 9.17
C ALA A 270 2.22 -5.30 9.26
N ALA A 271 1.05 -5.88 8.95
CA ALA A 271 -0.27 -5.25 9.00
C ALA A 271 -0.54 -4.00 8.14
N SER A 272 0.45 -3.47 7.42
CA SER A 272 0.31 -2.27 6.58
C SER A 272 -0.81 -2.35 5.53
N HIS A 273 -1.18 -3.54 5.09
CA HIS A 273 -2.27 -3.77 4.13
C HIS A 273 -3.67 -3.78 4.74
N LEU A 274 -3.82 -3.86 6.07
CA LEU A 274 -5.14 -3.91 6.73
C LEU A 274 -5.95 -2.62 6.53
N PRO A 275 -5.38 -1.40 6.72
CA PRO A 275 -6.09 -0.16 6.43
C PRO A 275 -6.57 -0.08 4.98
N ARG A 276 -5.76 -0.55 4.02
CA ARG A 276 -6.14 -0.66 2.60
C ARG A 276 -7.33 -1.59 2.41
N ALA A 277 -7.36 -2.75 3.07
CA ALA A 277 -8.49 -3.69 2.96
C ALA A 277 -9.81 -3.06 3.44
N VAL A 278 -9.75 -2.28 4.52
CA VAL A 278 -10.90 -1.50 5.03
C VAL A 278 -11.34 -0.44 4.01
N GLY A 279 -10.40 0.30 3.44
CA GLY A 279 -10.66 1.26 2.38
C GLY A 279 -11.33 0.65 1.15
N MET A 280 -10.88 -0.55 0.76
CA MET A 280 -11.41 -1.26 -0.39
C MET A 280 -12.84 -1.73 -0.11
N GLY A 281 -13.13 -2.23 1.09
CA GLY A 281 -14.48 -2.58 1.50
C GLY A 281 -15.43 -1.37 1.45
N LEU A 282 -15.00 -0.23 2.00
CA LEU A 282 -15.79 1.01 1.93
C LEU A 282 -16.05 1.43 0.48
N ALA A 283 -15.03 1.35 -0.38
CA ALA A 283 -15.12 1.75 -1.78
C ALA A 283 -16.08 0.85 -2.57
N VAL A 284 -16.02 -0.48 -2.40
CA VAL A 284 -16.96 -1.43 -3.03
C VAL A 284 -18.41 -1.08 -2.68
N GLU A 285 -18.70 -0.79 -1.40
CA GLU A 285 -20.06 -0.42 -0.99
C GLU A 285 -20.48 0.95 -1.53
N ARG A 286 -19.57 1.91 -1.64
CA ARG A 286 -19.87 3.23 -2.21
C ARG A 286 -20.14 3.16 -3.71
N LEU A 287 -19.30 2.47 -4.47
CA LEU A 287 -19.47 2.27 -5.91
C LEU A 287 -20.81 1.58 -6.21
N ARG A 288 -21.15 0.52 -5.46
CA ARG A 288 -22.47 -0.14 -5.55
C ARG A 288 -23.65 0.83 -5.39
N ARG A 289 -23.52 1.82 -4.49
CA ARG A 289 -24.57 2.85 -4.28
C ARG A 289 -24.57 3.92 -5.38
N LEU A 290 -23.42 4.26 -5.95
CA LEU A 290 -23.30 5.20 -7.07
C LEU A 290 -23.87 4.59 -8.37
N ASP A 291 -23.58 3.30 -8.62
CA ASP A 291 -24.17 2.51 -9.71
C ASP A 291 -25.69 2.49 -9.63
N ALA A 292 -26.24 2.19 -8.44
CA ALA A 292 -27.69 2.18 -8.21
C ALA A 292 -28.38 3.53 -8.47
N ARG A 293 -27.62 4.64 -8.48
CA ARG A 293 -28.10 5.99 -8.79
C ARG A 293 -27.85 6.41 -10.25
N GLY A 294 -27.29 5.53 -11.08
CA GLY A 294 -26.96 5.82 -12.48
C GLY A 294 -25.77 6.77 -12.67
N VAL A 295 -24.99 7.06 -11.61
CA VAL A 295 -23.88 8.02 -11.65
C VAL A 295 -22.61 7.41 -12.25
N ALA A 296 -22.50 6.07 -12.26
CA ALA A 296 -21.28 5.35 -12.62
C ALA A 296 -21.32 4.66 -14.00
N ALA A 297 -22.27 5.03 -14.88
CA ALA A 297 -22.37 4.54 -16.26
C ALA A 297 -21.16 4.85 -17.17
N HIS A 298 -20.15 5.56 -16.65
CA HIS A 298 -18.95 6.01 -17.38
C HIS A 298 -17.62 5.70 -16.64
N VAL A 299 -17.64 4.85 -15.61
CA VAL A 299 -16.41 4.37 -14.98
C VAL A 299 -15.98 3.10 -15.69
N ASP A 300 -14.77 3.08 -16.26
CA ASP A 300 -14.16 1.83 -16.73
C ASP A 300 -14.14 0.85 -15.55
N VAL A 301 -15.07 -0.11 -15.61
CA VAL A 301 -15.34 -1.26 -14.75
C VAL A 301 -14.63 -1.24 -13.39
N ALA A 302 -15.38 -1.00 -12.31
CA ALA A 302 -14.92 -1.37 -10.96
C ALA A 302 -14.39 -2.82 -11.02
N PRO A 303 -13.12 -3.08 -10.67
CA PRO A 303 -12.50 -4.39 -10.91
C PRO A 303 -13.16 -5.53 -10.13
N TRP A 304 -14.05 -5.20 -9.19
CA TRP A 304 -14.67 -6.13 -8.26
C TRP A 304 -16.18 -6.18 -8.46
N ALA A 305 -16.76 -7.37 -8.27
CA ALA A 305 -18.21 -7.54 -8.31
C ALA A 305 -18.91 -6.66 -7.25
N PRO A 306 -20.10 -6.09 -7.52
CA PRO A 306 -20.80 -5.21 -6.57
C PRO A 306 -21.10 -5.85 -5.21
N ASP A 307 -21.27 -7.18 -5.18
CA ASP A 307 -21.51 -7.97 -3.96
C ASP A 307 -20.23 -8.60 -3.39
N ALA A 308 -19.06 -8.34 -3.97
CA ALA A 308 -17.78 -8.86 -3.51
C ALA A 308 -17.50 -8.47 -2.06
N ILE A 309 -16.76 -9.33 -1.37
CA ILE A 309 -16.17 -9.04 -0.06
C ILE A 309 -14.65 -8.93 -0.18
N VAL A 310 -14.04 -8.12 0.66
CA VAL A 310 -12.58 -8.01 0.71
C VAL A 310 -12.05 -8.99 1.75
N VAL A 311 -11.07 -9.81 1.39
CA VAL A 311 -10.43 -10.77 2.30
C VAL A 311 -9.01 -10.34 2.57
N CYS A 312 -8.62 -10.32 3.84
CA CYS A 312 -7.31 -9.82 4.26
C CYS A 312 -6.71 -10.73 5.33
N SER A 313 -5.73 -11.54 4.96
CA SER A 313 -5.03 -12.41 5.90
C SER A 313 -3.80 -11.75 6.50
N PHE A 314 -3.47 -12.09 7.75
CA PHE A 314 -2.32 -11.57 8.50
C PHE A 314 -1.95 -12.52 9.65
N GLY A 315 -0.72 -12.44 10.17
CA GLY A 315 -0.27 -13.24 11.32
C GLY A 315 -0.72 -12.67 12.67
N ASP A 316 -0.85 -13.52 13.68
CA ASP A 316 -1.33 -13.17 15.04
C ASP A 316 -0.61 -11.99 15.69
N ALA A 317 0.71 -11.96 15.67
CA ALA A 317 1.46 -10.88 16.32
C ALA A 317 1.15 -9.49 15.74
N ALA A 318 0.67 -9.43 14.49
CA ALA A 318 0.35 -8.19 13.81
C ALA A 318 -0.90 -7.50 14.37
N ILE A 319 -1.74 -8.17 15.18
CA ILE A 319 -2.87 -7.51 15.87
C ILE A 319 -2.43 -6.34 16.76
N ASN A 320 -1.17 -6.37 17.21
CA ASN A 320 -0.59 -5.35 18.08
C ASN A 320 -0.01 -4.17 17.29
N HIS A 321 0.06 -4.27 15.96
CA HIS A 321 0.59 -3.21 15.11
C HIS A 321 -0.35 -2.00 15.06
N ALA A 322 0.22 -0.80 14.92
CA ALA A 322 -0.55 0.45 14.84
C ALA A 322 -1.54 0.42 13.66
N ASP A 323 -1.07 0.01 12.48
CA ASP A 323 -1.92 -0.12 11.28
C ASP A 323 -3.09 -1.10 11.47
N ALA A 324 -2.85 -2.25 12.12
CA ALA A 324 -3.91 -3.21 12.41
C ALA A 324 -4.95 -2.61 13.38
N THR A 325 -4.47 -1.91 14.42
CA THR A 325 -5.33 -1.26 15.40
C THR A 325 -6.18 -0.18 14.76
N ALA A 326 -5.59 0.65 13.90
CA ALA A 326 -6.29 1.65 13.09
C ALA A 326 -7.35 1.00 12.20
N ALA A 327 -6.99 -0.07 11.48
CA ALA A 327 -7.92 -0.79 10.60
C ALA A 327 -9.12 -1.37 11.36
N PHE A 328 -8.89 -2.07 12.47
CA PHE A 328 -9.98 -2.64 13.27
C PHE A 328 -10.86 -1.55 13.88
N ASN A 329 -10.25 -0.47 14.40
CA ASN A 329 -10.99 0.65 14.96
C ASN A 329 -11.86 1.33 13.89
N THR A 330 -11.31 1.56 12.71
CA THR A 330 -12.03 2.19 11.59
C THR A 330 -13.16 1.31 11.07
N ALA A 331 -12.92 0.01 10.91
CA ALA A 331 -13.96 -0.94 10.52
C ALA A 331 -15.12 -0.96 11.54
N GLY A 332 -14.79 -1.05 12.84
CA GLY A 332 -15.75 -1.09 13.93
C GLY A 332 -16.54 0.21 14.10
N TRP A 333 -15.87 1.36 14.05
CA TRP A 333 -16.49 2.69 14.15
C TRP A 333 -17.46 2.95 13.00
N TYR A 334 -17.06 2.57 11.78
CA TYR A 334 -17.91 2.76 10.59
C TYR A 334 -19.16 1.90 10.67
N ASP A 335 -19.03 0.64 11.13
CA ASP A 335 -20.20 -0.20 11.40
C ASP A 335 -21.11 0.41 12.48
N HIS A 336 -20.53 0.92 13.57
CA HIS A 336 -21.25 1.57 14.66
C HIS A 336 -22.03 2.82 14.21
N THR A 337 -21.46 3.59 13.27
CA THR A 337 -22.07 4.79 12.70
C THR A 337 -23.00 4.50 11.50
N GLY A 338 -23.26 3.23 11.19
CA GLY A 338 -24.20 2.82 10.15
C GLY A 338 -23.62 2.72 8.73
N LEU A 339 -22.32 2.92 8.57
CA LEU A 339 -21.60 2.63 7.32
C LEU A 339 -21.29 1.13 7.23
N ARG A 340 -21.17 0.62 6.01
CA ARG A 340 -21.01 -0.81 5.73
C ARG A 340 -19.66 -1.04 5.09
N ILE A 341 -18.88 -1.96 5.67
CA ILE A 341 -17.54 -2.33 5.22
C ILE A 341 -17.48 -3.87 5.15
N PRO A 342 -17.66 -4.46 3.95
CA PRO A 342 -17.66 -5.90 3.71
C PRO A 342 -16.23 -6.47 3.70
N VAL A 343 -15.56 -6.49 4.85
CA VAL A 343 -14.20 -7.05 4.99
C VAL A 343 -14.18 -8.28 5.90
N LEU A 344 -13.51 -9.33 5.46
CA LEU A 344 -13.17 -10.52 6.25
C LEU A 344 -11.67 -10.51 6.56
N PHE A 345 -11.35 -10.24 7.81
CA PHE A 345 -9.99 -10.38 8.34
C PHE A 345 -9.72 -11.86 8.65
N VAL A 346 -8.57 -12.40 8.25
CA VAL A 346 -8.18 -13.78 8.55
C VAL A 346 -6.87 -13.74 9.35
N CYS A 347 -6.98 -13.98 10.65
CA CYS A 347 -5.83 -14.04 11.54
C CYS A 347 -5.27 -15.46 11.54
N GLU A 348 -4.12 -15.66 10.90
CA GLU A 348 -3.38 -16.93 10.92
C GLU A 348 -2.50 -16.96 12.18
N ASP A 349 -3.01 -17.58 13.24
CA ASP A 349 -2.37 -17.61 14.57
C ASP A 349 -1.54 -18.87 14.75
N ASN A 350 -0.21 -18.73 14.73
CA ASN A 350 0.71 -19.81 15.11
C ASN A 350 1.42 -19.56 16.44
N GLY A 351 0.92 -18.59 17.21
CA GLY A 351 1.44 -18.19 18.50
C GLY A 351 2.77 -17.42 18.45
N LEU A 352 3.29 -17.02 17.28
CA LEU A 352 4.64 -16.47 17.13
C LEU A 352 4.75 -15.30 16.13
N GLY A 353 5.20 -14.15 16.63
CA GLY A 353 5.71 -13.01 15.87
C GLY A 353 7.23 -12.98 15.81
N GLY A 354 7.83 -13.50 14.74
CA GLY A 354 9.28 -13.72 14.72
C GLY A 354 9.65 -14.74 15.80
N SER A 355 10.44 -14.32 16.80
CA SER A 355 10.75 -15.12 17.99
C SER A 355 9.87 -14.82 19.20
N LEU A 356 9.02 -13.79 19.13
CA LEU A 356 8.17 -13.36 20.24
C LEU A 356 6.89 -14.20 20.29
N ARG A 357 6.59 -14.79 21.45
CA ARG A 357 5.35 -15.53 21.68
C ARG A 357 4.17 -14.58 21.84
N SER A 358 3.08 -14.87 21.14
CA SER A 358 1.76 -14.33 21.48
C SER A 358 1.29 -15.00 22.77
N PRO A 359 0.97 -14.24 23.83
CA PRO A 359 0.54 -14.84 25.09
C PRO A 359 -0.71 -15.69 24.89
N GLN A 360 -0.79 -16.83 25.60
CA GLN A 360 -1.92 -17.74 25.48
C GLN A 360 -3.26 -17.01 25.70
N GLY A 361 -4.18 -17.14 24.75
CA GLY A 361 -5.51 -16.52 24.79
C GLY A 361 -5.55 -15.01 24.49
N TRP A 362 -4.39 -14.35 24.32
CA TRP A 362 -4.33 -12.92 23.99
C TRP A 362 -5.04 -12.59 22.68
N VAL A 363 -4.68 -13.31 21.60
CA VAL A 363 -5.20 -13.08 20.24
C VAL A 363 -6.72 -13.21 20.21
N ALA A 364 -7.25 -14.33 20.71
CA ALA A 364 -8.68 -14.58 20.78
C ALA A 364 -9.42 -13.51 21.59
N THR A 365 -8.87 -13.11 22.75
CA THR A 365 -9.48 -12.09 23.61
C THR A 365 -9.49 -10.73 22.92
N ALA A 366 -8.36 -10.32 22.34
CA ALA A 366 -8.21 -9.03 21.67
C ALA A 366 -9.11 -8.89 20.45
N LEU A 367 -9.21 -9.94 19.61
CA LEU A 367 -10.07 -9.95 18.43
C LEU A 367 -11.55 -9.99 18.79
N ARG A 368 -11.95 -10.81 19.78
CA ARG A 368 -13.33 -10.90 20.24
C ARG A 368 -13.84 -9.59 20.86
N ALA A 369 -12.94 -8.81 21.46
CA ALA A 369 -13.27 -7.54 22.09
C ALA A 369 -13.43 -6.37 21.10
N LYS A 370 -13.10 -6.54 19.80
CA LYS A 370 -13.20 -5.45 18.82
C LYS A 370 -14.66 -5.07 18.54
N PRO A 371 -15.09 -3.82 18.86
CA PRO A 371 -16.46 -3.39 18.62
C PRO A 371 -16.81 -3.43 17.12
N GLY A 372 -18.05 -3.80 16.80
CA GLY A 372 -18.55 -3.80 15.42
C GLY A 372 -17.98 -4.91 14.51
N ILE A 373 -17.03 -5.72 14.98
CA ILE A 373 -16.42 -6.81 14.20
C ILE A 373 -16.92 -8.17 14.72
N ARG A 374 -17.48 -8.98 13.82
CA ARG A 374 -17.94 -10.34 14.18
C ARG A 374 -16.76 -11.31 14.28
N TYR A 375 -16.64 -11.99 15.41
CA TYR A 375 -15.60 -13.00 15.64
C TYR A 375 -16.05 -14.42 15.27
N PHE A 376 -15.22 -15.11 14.49
CA PHE A 376 -15.28 -16.53 14.17
C PHE A 376 -13.94 -17.19 14.55
N ALA A 377 -13.94 -18.50 14.83
CA ALA A 377 -12.71 -19.23 15.11
C ALA A 377 -12.75 -20.63 14.50
N ALA A 378 -11.62 -21.10 13.98
CA ALA A 378 -11.45 -22.41 13.41
C ALA A 378 -10.05 -22.97 13.70
N ASP A 379 -9.95 -24.30 13.74
CA ASP A 379 -8.68 -25.00 13.84
C ASP A 379 -8.18 -25.41 12.46
N GLY A 380 -7.07 -24.83 12.00
CA GLY A 380 -6.50 -25.08 10.68
C GLY A 380 -6.05 -26.52 10.45
N ALA A 381 -5.92 -27.35 11.50
CA ALA A 381 -5.70 -28.79 11.38
C ALA A 381 -6.98 -29.58 11.06
N ASP A 382 -8.18 -29.05 11.40
CA ASP A 382 -9.47 -29.60 11.00
C ASP A 382 -10.00 -28.86 9.76
N LEU A 383 -9.61 -29.34 8.59
CA LEU A 383 -9.93 -28.70 7.31
C LEU A 383 -11.43 -28.67 7.01
N VAL A 384 -12.18 -29.68 7.48
CA VAL A 384 -13.63 -29.78 7.24
C VAL A 384 -14.36 -28.74 8.09
N ALA A 385 -14.05 -28.67 9.39
CA ALA A 385 -14.62 -27.65 10.26
C ALA A 385 -14.20 -26.24 9.84
N THR A 386 -12.93 -26.04 9.45
CA THR A 386 -12.43 -24.75 8.96
C THR A 386 -13.19 -24.28 7.73
N TYR A 387 -13.49 -25.17 6.78
CA TYR A 387 -14.29 -24.82 5.61
C TYR A 387 -15.68 -24.32 5.99
N GLU A 388 -16.37 -25.01 6.91
CA GLU A 388 -17.71 -24.59 7.34
C GLU A 388 -17.70 -23.22 8.02
N VAL A 389 -16.76 -22.99 8.94
CA VAL A 389 -16.65 -21.70 9.63
C VAL A 389 -16.26 -20.58 8.66
N ALA A 390 -15.33 -20.84 7.74
CA ALA A 390 -14.94 -19.86 6.72
C ALA A 390 -16.11 -19.52 5.80
N ARG A 391 -16.92 -20.51 5.42
CA ARG A 391 -18.14 -20.33 4.62
C ARG A 391 -19.18 -19.52 5.37
N GLU A 392 -19.37 -19.77 6.66
CA GLU A 392 -20.26 -18.99 7.53
C GLU A 392 -19.77 -17.53 7.64
N ALA A 393 -18.48 -17.33 7.89
CA ALA A 393 -17.87 -16.00 8.01
C ALA A 393 -18.02 -15.20 6.71
N ALA A 394 -17.66 -15.80 5.57
CA ALA A 394 -17.82 -15.17 4.25
C ALA A 394 -19.29 -14.84 3.94
N ALA A 395 -20.21 -15.77 4.22
CA ALA A 395 -21.64 -15.54 4.05
C ALA A 395 -22.16 -14.41 4.95
N TRP A 396 -21.67 -14.32 6.19
CA TRP A 396 -22.02 -13.24 7.10
C TRP A 396 -21.57 -11.88 6.56
N VAL A 397 -20.31 -11.76 6.09
CA VAL A 397 -19.78 -10.50 5.54
C VAL A 397 -20.55 -10.12 4.28
N ARG A 398 -20.79 -11.08 3.38
CA ARG A 398 -21.49 -10.84 2.12
C ARG A 398 -22.95 -10.41 2.35
N ARG A 399 -23.68 -11.11 3.23
CA ARG A 399 -25.09 -10.84 3.52
C ARG A 399 -25.29 -9.52 4.27
N HIS A 400 -24.50 -9.28 5.31
CA HIS A 400 -24.71 -8.12 6.18
C HIS A 400 -23.94 -6.88 5.71
N ARG A 401 -22.92 -7.07 4.86
CA ARG A 401 -21.97 -6.01 4.44
C ARG A 401 -21.20 -5.40 5.61
N ARG A 402 -20.96 -6.19 6.65
CA ARG A 402 -20.33 -5.78 7.91
C ARG A 402 -18.96 -6.48 8.06
N PRO A 403 -18.06 -5.98 8.93
CA PRO A 403 -16.71 -6.54 9.07
C PRO A 403 -16.67 -7.76 10.00
N ALA A 404 -15.93 -8.80 9.62
CA ALA A 404 -15.70 -10.00 10.44
C ALA A 404 -14.21 -10.31 10.56
N VAL A 405 -13.87 -11.08 11.59
CA VAL A 405 -12.56 -11.72 11.73
C VAL A 405 -12.74 -13.23 11.92
N LEU A 406 -12.00 -13.99 11.12
CA LEU A 406 -11.77 -15.41 11.30
C LEU A 406 -10.42 -15.60 11.98
N HIS A 407 -10.44 -16.05 13.24
CA HIS A 407 -9.24 -16.47 13.96
C HIS A 407 -8.95 -17.94 13.64
N LEU A 408 -7.92 -18.17 12.82
CA LEU A 408 -7.52 -19.50 12.35
C LEU A 408 -6.27 -19.94 13.12
N SER A 409 -6.37 -20.95 13.98
CA SER A 409 -5.17 -21.53 14.58
C SER A 409 -4.38 -22.31 13.53
N THR A 410 -3.07 -22.15 13.58
CA THR A 410 -2.08 -22.72 12.68
C THR A 410 -0.86 -23.14 13.51
N VAL A 411 0.09 -23.85 12.90
CA VAL A 411 1.38 -24.19 13.53
C VAL A 411 2.52 -23.62 12.71
N ARG A 412 3.74 -23.64 13.25
CA ARG A 412 4.92 -23.19 12.50
C ARG A 412 5.98 -24.28 12.45
N LEU A 413 6.05 -24.94 11.29
CA LEU A 413 6.84 -26.16 11.09
C LEU A 413 8.28 -25.92 10.63
N LEU A 414 8.60 -24.69 10.23
CA LEU A 414 9.96 -24.25 9.93
C LEU A 414 10.25 -22.90 10.61
N GLY A 415 11.53 -22.55 10.75
CA GLY A 415 11.96 -21.25 11.29
C GLY A 415 11.35 -20.06 10.55
N HIS A 416 11.32 -18.89 11.22
CA HIS A 416 10.61 -17.69 10.77
C HIS A 416 11.02 -17.25 9.35
N VAL A 417 12.32 -17.26 9.08
CA VAL A 417 12.97 -16.92 7.82
C VAL A 417 14.21 -17.79 7.64
N GLY A 418 14.51 -18.23 6.42
CA GLY A 418 15.87 -18.63 6.06
C GLY A 418 16.67 -19.43 7.11
N ALA A 419 17.78 -18.86 7.58
CA ALA A 419 18.71 -19.51 8.53
C ALA A 419 18.32 -19.29 10.01
N ASP A 420 17.05 -19.02 10.31
CA ASP A 420 16.55 -18.82 11.67
C ASP A 420 16.79 -20.06 12.54
N ALA A 421 17.50 -19.86 13.65
CA ALA A 421 17.82 -20.89 14.62
C ALA A 421 16.69 -20.96 15.66
N GLU A 422 15.57 -21.59 15.32
CA GLU A 422 14.39 -21.59 16.18
C GLU A 422 14.62 -22.21 17.57
N SER A 423 15.60 -23.11 17.68
CA SER A 423 16.06 -23.69 18.96
C SER A 423 16.62 -22.65 19.94
N ALA A 424 16.99 -21.45 19.48
CA ALA A 424 17.43 -20.37 20.35
C ALA A 424 16.30 -19.78 21.21
N TYR A 425 15.03 -19.98 20.81
CA TYR A 425 13.88 -19.41 21.51
C TYR A 425 12.68 -20.34 21.65
N ARG A 426 12.69 -21.52 21.02
CA ARG A 426 11.70 -22.59 21.18
C ARG A 426 12.33 -23.82 21.82
N SER A 427 11.58 -24.49 22.67
CA SER A 427 11.98 -25.80 23.21
C SER A 427 11.72 -26.90 22.19
N ALA A 428 12.45 -28.02 22.32
CA ALA A 428 12.20 -29.21 21.51
C ALA A 428 10.77 -29.76 21.69
N GLU A 429 10.18 -29.57 22.87
CA GLU A 429 8.79 -29.95 23.15
C GLU A 429 7.79 -29.09 22.38
N GLU A 430 8.01 -27.76 22.32
CA GLU A 430 7.16 -26.85 21.54
C GLU A 430 7.25 -27.17 20.03
N ILE A 431 8.46 -27.49 19.54
CA ILE A 431 8.66 -27.89 18.14
C ILE A 431 7.95 -29.23 17.85
N ALA A 432 8.08 -30.21 18.75
CA ALA A 432 7.41 -31.51 18.61
C ALA A 432 5.88 -31.39 18.67
N ALA A 433 5.34 -30.47 19.49
CA ALA A 433 3.91 -30.20 19.57
C ALA A 433 3.37 -29.64 18.25
N ASP A 434 4.07 -28.67 17.64
CA ASP A 434 3.70 -28.13 16.33
C ASP A 434 3.75 -29.20 15.24
N LEU A 435 4.80 -30.05 15.24
CA LEU A 435 4.91 -31.18 14.31
C LEU A 435 3.76 -32.19 14.47
N ALA A 436 3.30 -32.44 15.70
CA ALA A 436 2.14 -33.29 15.95
C ALA A 436 0.83 -32.69 15.44
N GLY A 437 0.76 -31.35 15.35
CA GLY A 437 -0.34 -30.56 14.81
C GLY A 437 -0.26 -30.28 13.30
N ASP A 438 0.58 -30.99 12.53
CA ASP A 438 0.72 -30.74 11.09
C ASP A 438 -0.64 -30.90 10.34
N PRO A 439 -1.16 -29.83 9.71
CA PRO A 439 -2.46 -29.85 9.04
C PRO A 439 -2.53 -30.82 7.86
N LEU A 440 -1.40 -31.15 7.21
CA LEU A 440 -1.37 -32.14 6.13
C LEU A 440 -1.61 -33.55 6.69
N VAL A 441 -0.99 -33.88 7.82
CA VAL A 441 -1.18 -35.18 8.48
C VAL A 441 -2.61 -35.31 8.98
N ALA A 442 -3.18 -34.25 9.55
CA ALA A 442 -4.57 -34.23 10.00
C ALA A 442 -5.56 -34.44 8.83
N THR A 443 -5.34 -33.75 7.71
CA THR A 443 -6.17 -33.92 6.50
C THR A 443 -6.02 -35.33 5.91
N ALA A 444 -4.81 -35.88 5.88
CA ALA A 444 -4.56 -37.26 5.45
C ALA A 444 -5.28 -38.29 6.32
N ARG A 445 -5.24 -38.13 7.65
CA ARG A 445 -6.02 -38.96 8.58
C ARG A 445 -7.51 -38.89 8.27
N ARG A 446 -8.04 -37.68 8.02
CA ARG A 446 -9.45 -37.49 7.68
C ARG A 446 -9.85 -38.20 6.38
N LEU A 447 -9.00 -38.13 5.36
CA LEU A 447 -9.20 -38.86 4.09
C LEU A 447 -9.24 -40.38 4.29
N VAL A 448 -8.38 -40.91 5.17
CA VAL A 448 -8.35 -42.34 5.52
C VAL A 448 -9.59 -42.74 6.32
N GLU A 449 -9.96 -41.96 7.34
CA GLU A 449 -11.16 -42.19 8.15
C GLU A 449 -12.45 -42.17 7.31
N ALA A 450 -12.53 -41.26 6.34
CA ALA A 450 -13.65 -41.16 5.41
C ALA A 450 -13.67 -42.25 4.34
N GLY A 451 -12.64 -43.10 4.25
CA GLY A 451 -12.59 -44.20 3.28
C GLY A 451 -12.19 -43.79 1.86
N LEU A 452 -11.54 -42.63 1.70
CA LEU A 452 -11.26 -42.03 0.37
C LEU A 452 -9.90 -42.48 -0.20
N ALA A 453 -8.89 -42.60 0.65
CA ALA A 453 -7.54 -43.04 0.28
C ALA A 453 -6.87 -43.78 1.44
N GLY A 454 -5.91 -44.65 1.14
CA GLY A 454 -5.00 -45.22 2.14
C GLY A 454 -3.70 -44.42 2.29
N GLY A 455 -2.94 -44.65 3.37
CA GLY A 455 -1.66 -43.97 3.62
C GLY A 455 -0.65 -44.08 2.48
N ALA A 456 -0.50 -45.28 1.90
CA ALA A 456 0.38 -45.52 0.76
C ALA A 456 -0.07 -44.74 -0.50
N GLU A 457 -1.37 -44.58 -0.73
CA GLU A 457 -1.88 -43.81 -1.87
C GLU A 457 -1.65 -42.31 -1.69
N LEU A 458 -1.78 -41.81 -0.46
CA LEU A 458 -1.50 -40.41 -0.12
C LEU A 458 0.00 -40.10 -0.19
N LEU A 459 0.86 -41.04 0.21
CA LEU A 459 2.30 -40.93 0.05
C LEU A 459 2.73 -40.91 -1.42
N ASP A 460 2.19 -41.82 -2.24
CA ASP A 460 2.43 -41.82 -3.69
C ASP A 460 2.01 -40.48 -4.33
N ARG A 461 0.89 -39.91 -3.87
CA ARG A 461 0.39 -38.61 -4.33
C ARG A 461 1.30 -37.46 -3.90
N TYR A 462 1.77 -37.50 -2.65
CA TYR A 462 2.75 -36.55 -2.12
C TYR A 462 4.04 -36.54 -2.96
N ASP A 463 4.54 -37.72 -3.30
CA ASP A 463 5.76 -37.89 -4.10
C ASP A 463 5.58 -37.46 -5.55
N GLU A 464 4.43 -37.76 -6.16
CA GLU A 464 4.12 -37.33 -7.52
C GLU A 464 4.09 -35.80 -7.61
N ILE A 465 3.42 -35.12 -6.67
CA ILE A 465 3.39 -33.65 -6.61
C ILE A 465 4.80 -33.11 -6.36
N GLY A 466 5.56 -33.68 -5.41
CA GLY A 466 6.94 -33.26 -5.13
C GLY A 466 7.85 -33.35 -6.35
N TRP A 467 7.77 -34.43 -7.12
CA TRP A 467 8.53 -34.58 -8.37
C TRP A 467 8.14 -33.52 -9.41
N GLN A 468 6.85 -33.21 -9.54
CA GLN A 468 6.38 -32.17 -10.45
C GLN A 468 6.90 -30.78 -10.05
N ILE A 469 6.76 -30.40 -8.78
CA ILE A 469 7.25 -29.12 -8.25
C ILE A 469 8.76 -29.01 -8.45
N ARG A 470 9.50 -30.09 -8.17
CA ARG A 470 10.93 -30.12 -8.40
C ARG A 470 11.29 -29.89 -9.87
N ARG A 471 10.62 -30.59 -10.79
CA ARG A 471 10.83 -30.41 -12.23
C ARG A 471 10.50 -28.98 -12.67
N LEU A 472 9.44 -28.38 -12.14
CA LEU A 472 9.09 -26.98 -12.41
C LEU A 472 10.17 -26.03 -11.88
N ALA A 473 10.69 -26.29 -10.68
CA ALA A 473 11.75 -25.48 -10.08
C ALA A 473 13.01 -25.50 -10.97
N GLU A 474 13.36 -26.65 -11.52
CA GLU A 474 14.46 -26.78 -12.50
C GLU A 474 14.17 -26.01 -13.80
N GLN A 475 12.92 -26.02 -14.30
CA GLN A 475 12.55 -25.29 -15.51
C GLN A 475 12.65 -23.77 -15.36
N VAL A 476 12.23 -23.21 -14.22
CA VAL A 476 12.20 -21.76 -14.04
C VAL A 476 13.58 -21.15 -13.79
N LEU A 477 14.59 -21.96 -13.45
CA LEU A 477 15.97 -21.49 -13.25
C LEU A 477 16.56 -20.83 -14.50
N ASP A 478 16.23 -21.39 -15.67
CA ASP A 478 16.74 -20.90 -16.96
C ASP A 478 15.94 -19.70 -17.50
N GLU A 479 14.91 -19.25 -16.78
CA GLU A 479 14.13 -18.10 -17.19
C GLU A 479 14.91 -16.78 -17.01
N PRO A 480 14.69 -15.80 -17.91
CA PRO A 480 15.44 -14.55 -17.90
C PRO A 480 15.14 -13.72 -16.63
N LYS A 481 16.20 -13.12 -16.07
CA LYS A 481 16.14 -12.15 -14.96
C LYS A 481 16.16 -10.72 -15.51
N LEU A 482 15.78 -9.72 -14.70
CA LEU A 482 15.94 -8.31 -15.07
C LEU A 482 17.42 -7.96 -15.22
N SER A 483 17.78 -7.23 -16.28
CA SER A 483 19.17 -7.08 -16.71
C SER A 483 19.73 -5.66 -16.62
N ASN A 484 18.86 -4.65 -16.46
CA ASN A 484 19.28 -3.25 -16.44
C ASN A 484 18.35 -2.34 -15.60
N PRO A 485 18.82 -1.14 -15.19
CA PRO A 485 18.03 -0.23 -14.36
C PRO A 485 16.72 0.24 -14.99
N ALA A 486 16.67 0.43 -16.32
CA ALA A 486 15.47 0.90 -17.00
C ALA A 486 14.33 -0.13 -16.89
N GLU A 487 14.65 -1.42 -17.03
CA GLU A 487 13.71 -2.49 -16.74
C GLU A 487 13.24 -2.42 -15.28
N VAL A 488 14.15 -2.34 -14.31
CA VAL A 488 13.80 -2.33 -12.88
C VAL A 488 12.82 -1.20 -12.53
N ILE A 489 13.07 0.02 -12.98
CA ILE A 489 12.29 1.21 -12.59
C ILE A 489 11.04 1.45 -13.44
N ALA A 490 10.87 0.76 -14.57
CA ALA A 490 9.78 1.02 -15.52
C ALA A 490 8.38 1.16 -14.88
N PRO A 491 8.00 0.36 -13.86
CA PRO A 491 6.68 0.49 -13.25
C PRO A 491 6.48 1.69 -12.30
N LEU A 492 7.55 2.31 -11.78
CA LEU A 492 7.46 3.35 -10.74
C LEU A 492 6.92 4.70 -11.26
N ALA A 493 7.11 4.99 -12.54
CA ALA A 493 6.77 6.29 -13.10
C ALA A 493 6.54 6.18 -14.61
N PRO A 494 5.45 5.54 -15.08
CA PRO A 494 5.20 5.37 -16.52
C PRO A 494 5.03 6.69 -17.28
N ARG A 495 4.82 7.81 -16.57
CA ARG A 495 4.71 9.22 -17.01
C ARG A 495 4.42 9.37 -18.52
N ARG A 496 3.15 9.54 -18.87
CA ARG A 496 2.71 9.74 -20.26
C ARG A 496 2.19 11.16 -20.46
N PRO A 497 3.09 12.18 -20.51
CA PRO A 497 2.71 13.59 -20.49
C PRO A 497 1.75 14.00 -21.61
N VAL A 498 1.87 13.39 -22.79
CA VAL A 498 0.95 13.64 -23.92
C VAL A 498 -0.47 13.17 -23.59
N ARG A 499 -0.63 11.99 -22.96
CA ARG A 499 -1.95 11.48 -22.57
C ARG A 499 -2.55 12.28 -21.42
N VAL A 500 -1.74 12.71 -20.47
CA VAL A 500 -2.17 13.61 -19.38
C VAL A 500 -2.65 14.95 -19.94
N ALA A 501 -1.89 15.57 -20.85
CA ALA A 501 -2.29 16.81 -21.50
C ALA A 501 -3.59 16.66 -22.29
N GLN A 502 -3.75 15.55 -23.00
CA GLN A 502 -4.99 15.24 -23.71
C GLN A 502 -6.18 15.10 -22.75
N ALA A 503 -6.01 14.39 -21.63
CA ALA A 503 -7.08 14.25 -20.64
C ALA A 503 -7.51 15.61 -20.04
N VAL A 504 -6.56 16.53 -19.82
CA VAL A 504 -6.87 17.90 -19.39
C VAL A 504 -7.62 18.67 -20.47
N ALA A 505 -7.20 18.55 -21.74
CA ALA A 505 -7.88 19.19 -22.87
C ALA A 505 -9.31 18.65 -23.06
N ASP A 506 -9.50 17.34 -22.96
CA ASP A 506 -10.81 16.69 -23.08
C ASP A 506 -11.75 17.12 -21.94
N ALA A 507 -11.24 17.22 -20.70
CA ALA A 507 -11.99 17.74 -19.57
C ALA A 507 -12.43 19.19 -19.81
N GLY A 508 -11.55 20.05 -20.35
CA GLY A 508 -11.88 21.43 -20.70
C GLY A 508 -12.94 21.52 -21.80
N ALA A 509 -12.81 20.70 -22.85
CA ALA A 509 -13.79 20.64 -23.94
C ALA A 509 -15.17 20.18 -23.46
N ARG A 510 -15.23 19.19 -22.55
CA ARG A 510 -16.50 18.75 -21.94
C ARG A 510 -17.12 19.83 -21.07
N ALA A 511 -16.33 20.45 -20.19
CA ALA A 511 -16.78 21.53 -19.31
C ALA A 511 -17.24 22.79 -20.07
N ALA A 512 -16.69 23.05 -21.26
CA ALA A 512 -17.14 24.12 -22.16
C ALA A 512 -18.38 23.74 -23.00
N GLY A 513 -18.62 22.44 -23.20
CA GLY A 513 -19.64 21.92 -24.10
C GLY A 513 -20.73 21.15 -23.35
N PRO A 514 -20.76 19.81 -23.43
CA PRO A 514 -21.84 18.98 -22.88
C PRO A 514 -22.08 19.18 -21.39
N ASP A 515 -21.04 19.46 -20.59
CA ASP A 515 -21.15 19.59 -19.14
C ASP A 515 -21.34 21.05 -18.68
N ALA A 516 -21.41 22.01 -19.61
CA ALA A 516 -21.50 23.43 -19.28
C ALA A 516 -22.71 23.78 -18.39
N GLY A 517 -23.86 23.12 -18.62
CA GLY A 517 -25.06 23.30 -17.82
C GLY A 517 -24.90 22.80 -16.38
N ALA A 518 -24.39 21.57 -16.20
CA ALA A 518 -24.13 20.99 -14.90
C ALA A 518 -23.05 21.78 -14.13
N ARG A 519 -22.03 22.27 -14.84
CA ARG A 519 -21.02 23.17 -14.29
C ARG A 519 -21.62 24.48 -13.79
N LEU A 520 -22.47 25.12 -14.60
CA LEU A 520 -23.16 26.35 -14.20
C LEU A 520 -24.00 26.15 -12.94
N GLU A 521 -24.72 25.04 -12.84
CA GLU A 521 -25.51 24.67 -11.66
C GLU A 521 -24.64 24.43 -10.43
N ALA A 522 -23.55 23.67 -10.56
CA ALA A 522 -22.62 23.37 -9.46
C ALA A 522 -21.97 24.64 -8.86
N PHE A 523 -21.81 25.70 -9.65
CA PHE A 523 -21.32 27.01 -9.20
C PHE A 523 -22.45 28.01 -8.85
N GLY A 524 -23.70 27.55 -8.70
CA GLY A 524 -24.81 28.41 -8.29
C GLY A 524 -25.14 29.51 -9.30
N GLY A 525 -24.95 29.25 -10.59
CA GLY A 525 -25.25 30.19 -11.67
C GLY A 525 -24.14 31.22 -11.97
N LYS A 526 -23.03 31.22 -11.22
CA LYS A 526 -21.90 32.13 -11.47
C LYS A 526 -20.56 31.38 -11.45
N PRO A 527 -20.03 30.99 -12.62
CA PRO A 527 -18.75 30.31 -12.73
C PRO A 527 -17.58 31.13 -12.16
N PRO A 528 -16.48 30.47 -11.75
CA PRO A 528 -15.33 31.11 -11.11
C PRO A 528 -14.64 32.14 -12.02
N GLU A 529 -14.59 31.91 -13.34
CA GLU A 529 -14.02 32.85 -14.32
C GLU A 529 -14.78 34.19 -14.40
N LEU A 530 -16.04 34.23 -13.94
CA LEU A 530 -16.87 35.44 -13.87
C LEU A 530 -16.94 36.05 -12.46
N SER A 531 -16.22 35.48 -11.49
CA SER A 531 -16.27 35.86 -10.08
C SER A 531 -15.21 36.89 -9.67
N GLY A 532 -14.37 37.32 -10.62
CA GLY A 532 -13.24 38.21 -10.36
C GLY A 532 -12.00 37.45 -9.86
N PRO A 533 -10.95 38.17 -9.43
CA PRO A 533 -9.73 37.55 -8.92
C PRO A 533 -10.00 36.68 -7.68
N LEU A 534 -9.47 35.47 -7.70
CA LEU A 534 -9.58 34.47 -6.65
C LEU A 534 -8.27 34.38 -5.84
N THR A 535 -8.41 33.98 -4.58
CA THR A 535 -7.26 33.54 -3.77
C THR A 535 -6.83 32.12 -4.14
N LEU A 536 -5.72 31.65 -3.57
CA LEU A 536 -5.22 30.30 -3.77
C LEU A 536 -6.25 29.24 -3.32
N ALA A 537 -6.81 29.40 -2.12
CA ALA A 537 -7.83 28.48 -1.58
C ALA A 537 -9.09 28.44 -2.46
N GLN A 538 -9.55 29.60 -2.93
CA GLN A 538 -10.72 29.70 -3.81
C GLN A 538 -10.46 29.02 -5.17
N SER A 539 -9.25 29.15 -5.71
CA SER A 539 -8.88 28.52 -6.98
C SER A 539 -8.77 27.00 -6.87
N ILE A 540 -8.26 26.49 -5.74
CA ILE A 540 -8.23 25.05 -5.43
C ILE A 540 -9.66 24.51 -5.27
N ASN A 541 -10.53 25.20 -4.51
CA ASN A 541 -11.94 24.83 -4.36
C ASN A 541 -12.67 24.75 -5.71
N ALA A 542 -12.48 25.76 -6.57
CA ALA A 542 -13.07 25.80 -7.89
C ALA A 542 -12.58 24.63 -8.76
N ALA A 543 -11.28 24.33 -8.74
CA ALA A 543 -10.72 23.19 -9.46
C ALA A 543 -11.22 21.83 -8.91
N LEU A 544 -11.44 21.69 -7.60
CA LEU A 544 -12.07 20.51 -7.00
C LEU A 544 -13.54 20.37 -7.43
N THR A 545 -14.27 21.48 -7.56
CA THR A 545 -15.66 21.48 -8.06
C THR A 545 -15.70 21.00 -9.51
N ASP A 546 -14.85 21.55 -10.38
CA ASP A 546 -14.71 21.10 -11.77
C ASP A 546 -14.29 19.62 -11.85
N ALA A 547 -13.39 19.18 -10.98
CA ALA A 547 -12.91 17.80 -10.93
C ALA A 547 -14.00 16.82 -10.49
N LEU A 548 -14.81 17.16 -9.49
CA LEU A 548 -15.92 16.32 -9.03
C LEU A 548 -16.97 16.14 -10.14
N LEU A 549 -17.18 17.13 -11.00
CA LEU A 549 -18.00 16.98 -12.21
C LEU A 549 -17.31 16.09 -13.26
N THR A 550 -16.01 16.32 -13.49
CA THR A 550 -15.21 15.63 -14.51
C THR A 550 -15.05 14.13 -14.23
N TYR A 551 -14.91 13.75 -12.96
CA TYR A 551 -14.64 12.39 -12.50
C TYR A 551 -15.75 11.93 -11.54
N PRO A 552 -16.84 11.29 -12.01
CA PRO A 552 -17.96 10.87 -11.17
C PRO A 552 -17.58 9.94 -10.00
N GLN A 553 -16.51 9.15 -10.18
CA GLN A 553 -15.93 8.24 -9.19
C GLN A 553 -14.99 8.91 -8.19
N MET A 554 -14.70 10.21 -8.34
CA MET A 554 -13.82 10.93 -7.44
C MET A 554 -14.48 11.16 -6.08
N ALA A 555 -13.70 11.03 -5.01
CA ALA A 555 -14.11 11.35 -3.65
C ALA A 555 -13.05 12.19 -2.93
N VAL A 556 -13.50 13.21 -2.20
CA VAL A 556 -12.67 14.08 -1.34
C VAL A 556 -13.00 13.76 0.11
N PHE A 557 -12.01 13.37 0.91
CA PHE A 557 -12.26 12.97 2.30
C PHE A 557 -11.06 13.25 3.18
N GLY A 558 -11.29 13.38 4.47
CA GLY A 558 -10.27 13.71 5.46
C GLY A 558 -10.92 14.23 6.73
N GLN A 559 -10.12 14.75 7.66
CA GLN A 559 -10.65 15.33 8.89
C GLN A 559 -11.23 16.72 8.60
N ASP A 560 -12.49 16.96 8.99
CA ASP A 560 -13.22 18.22 8.83
C ASP A 560 -13.48 18.69 7.37
N VAL A 561 -13.16 17.88 6.35
CA VAL A 561 -13.26 18.30 4.95
C VAL A 561 -14.69 18.52 4.47
N ALA A 562 -15.68 17.96 5.15
CA ALA A 562 -17.05 17.92 4.67
C ALA A 562 -17.84 19.14 5.14
N ALA A 563 -18.37 19.13 6.37
CA ALA A 563 -19.25 20.21 6.84
C ALA A 563 -18.49 21.52 7.12
N LYS A 564 -17.26 21.44 7.62
CA LYS A 564 -16.43 22.61 7.94
C LYS A 564 -15.66 23.16 6.72
N GLY A 565 -15.50 22.35 5.67
CA GLY A 565 -14.75 22.74 4.47
C GLY A 565 -13.23 22.63 4.64
N GLY A 566 -12.77 21.72 5.50
CA GLY A 566 -11.36 21.54 5.85
C GLY A 566 -10.92 22.57 6.90
N ARG A 567 -9.74 22.35 7.50
CA ARG A 567 -9.24 23.26 8.57
C ARG A 567 -9.16 24.72 8.12
N TYR A 568 -8.86 24.95 6.84
CA TYR A 568 -8.62 26.28 6.26
C TYR A 568 -9.72 26.74 5.28
N GLY A 569 -10.84 26.01 5.19
CA GLY A 569 -11.98 26.36 4.34
C GLY A 569 -11.81 26.05 2.84
N VAL A 570 -10.77 25.29 2.44
CA VAL A 570 -10.48 24.99 1.02
C VAL A 570 -11.55 24.10 0.38
N THR A 571 -12.21 23.22 1.13
CA THR A 571 -13.27 22.33 0.61
C THR A 571 -14.68 22.81 0.94
N SER A 572 -14.84 24.09 1.30
CA SER A 572 -16.15 24.69 1.62
C SER A 572 -17.18 24.41 0.51
N ASP A 573 -18.41 24.12 0.95
CA ASP A 573 -19.60 23.83 0.12
C ASP A 573 -19.51 22.58 -0.78
N LEU A 574 -18.39 21.87 -0.85
CA LEU A 574 -18.26 20.69 -1.73
C LEU A 574 -19.21 19.56 -1.32
N ARG A 575 -19.42 19.34 -0.02
CA ARG A 575 -20.40 18.36 0.48
C ARG A 575 -21.82 18.72 0.10
N ASP A 576 -22.18 20.00 0.15
CA ASP A 576 -23.55 20.42 -0.17
C ASP A 576 -23.81 20.28 -1.67
N ARG A 577 -22.79 20.52 -2.51
CA ARG A 577 -22.87 20.36 -3.97
C ARG A 577 -22.90 18.90 -4.43
N PHE A 578 -22.07 18.03 -3.84
CA PHE A 578 -21.84 16.65 -4.35
C PHE A 578 -22.30 15.53 -3.42
N GLY A 579 -22.75 15.88 -2.22
CA GLY A 579 -23.30 14.97 -1.23
C GLY A 579 -22.26 14.17 -0.42
N PRO A 580 -22.70 13.54 0.69
CA PRO A 580 -21.85 12.81 1.62
C PRO A 580 -21.29 11.48 1.06
N ALA A 581 -21.77 11.05 -0.12
CA ALA A 581 -21.23 9.89 -0.81
C ALA A 581 -19.84 10.19 -1.42
N ARG A 582 -19.56 11.46 -1.74
CA ARG A 582 -18.35 11.90 -2.45
C ARG A 582 -17.48 12.85 -1.65
N VAL A 583 -18.07 13.60 -0.71
CA VAL A 583 -17.32 14.49 0.18
C VAL A 583 -17.70 14.20 1.63
N PHE A 584 -16.78 13.64 2.41
CA PHE A 584 -17.09 13.14 3.75
C PHE A 584 -15.93 13.22 4.73
N ASP A 585 -16.28 13.34 6.01
CA ASP A 585 -15.31 13.36 7.10
C ASP A 585 -14.86 11.93 7.45
N THR A 586 -13.58 11.79 7.75
CA THR A 586 -13.00 10.54 8.25
C THR A 586 -12.88 10.54 9.76
N LEU A 587 -12.44 9.40 10.31
CA LEU A 587 -11.92 9.36 11.67
C LEU A 587 -10.70 10.27 11.83
N LEU A 588 -10.45 10.69 13.07
CA LEU A 588 -9.28 11.47 13.47
C LEU A 588 -8.03 10.58 13.54
N ASP A 589 -7.65 10.00 12.41
CA ASP A 589 -6.47 9.13 12.27
C ASP A 589 -5.97 9.16 10.82
N GLU A 590 -4.78 9.70 10.60
CA GLU A 590 -4.15 9.80 9.28
C GLU A 590 -3.87 8.43 8.67
N THR A 591 -3.62 7.42 9.51
CA THR A 591 -3.43 6.03 9.05
C THR A 591 -4.70 5.54 8.37
N SER A 592 -5.85 5.80 8.97
CA SER A 592 -7.15 5.49 8.39
C SER A 592 -7.45 6.32 7.14
N VAL A 593 -7.14 7.62 7.13
CA VAL A 593 -7.31 8.48 5.94
C VAL A 593 -6.58 7.88 4.73
N LEU A 594 -5.29 7.56 4.88
CA LEU A 594 -4.52 6.97 3.80
C LEU A 594 -5.00 5.56 3.45
N GLY A 595 -5.35 4.73 4.44
CA GLY A 595 -5.90 3.39 4.23
C GLY A 595 -7.17 3.40 3.36
N LEU A 596 -8.08 4.35 3.63
CA LEU A 596 -9.27 4.58 2.82
C LEU A 596 -8.91 4.95 1.37
N GLY A 597 -7.93 5.85 1.18
CA GLY A 597 -7.44 6.22 -0.15
C GLY A 597 -6.78 5.07 -0.91
N LEU A 598 -5.93 4.28 -0.24
CA LEU A 598 -5.28 3.12 -0.83
C LEU A 598 -6.29 2.11 -1.36
N GLY A 599 -7.31 1.80 -0.57
CA GLY A 599 -8.35 0.85 -0.95
C GLY A 599 -9.28 1.39 -2.03
N ALA A 600 -9.63 2.68 -1.97
CA ALA A 600 -10.47 3.33 -2.96
C ALA A 600 -9.82 3.36 -4.35
N GLY A 601 -8.51 3.67 -4.43
CA GLY A 601 -7.77 3.65 -5.70
C GLY A 601 -7.78 2.27 -6.37
N LEU A 602 -7.56 1.20 -5.60
CA LEU A 602 -7.61 -0.19 -6.10
C LEU A 602 -9.03 -0.67 -6.45
N ALA A 603 -10.06 -0.04 -5.90
CA ALA A 603 -11.44 -0.31 -6.25
C ALA A 603 -11.92 0.46 -7.49
N GLY A 604 -11.07 1.28 -8.11
CA GLY A 604 -11.39 2.06 -9.32
C GLY A 604 -11.94 3.47 -9.05
N MET A 605 -11.90 3.95 -7.80
CA MET A 605 -12.21 5.35 -7.49
C MET A 605 -11.00 6.26 -7.76
N LEU A 606 -11.25 7.58 -7.82
CA LEU A 606 -10.19 8.60 -7.79
C LEU A 606 -10.18 9.30 -6.42
N PRO A 607 -9.44 8.78 -5.43
CA PRO A 607 -9.41 9.35 -4.09
C PRO A 607 -8.56 10.63 -4.01
N VAL A 608 -9.08 11.62 -3.29
CA VAL A 608 -8.41 12.87 -2.93
C VAL A 608 -8.44 13.03 -1.40
N PRO A 609 -7.63 12.24 -0.67
CA PRO A 609 -7.52 12.37 0.78
C PRO A 609 -6.85 13.70 1.16
N GLU A 610 -7.31 14.33 2.24
CA GLU A 610 -6.67 15.49 2.85
C GLU A 610 -6.07 15.12 4.22
N ILE A 611 -4.78 15.43 4.38
CA ILE A 611 -4.10 15.45 5.68
C ILE A 611 -4.06 16.90 6.15
N GLN A 612 -4.55 17.14 7.36
CA GLN A 612 -4.85 18.48 7.89
C GLN A 612 -3.60 19.35 8.10
N SER A 613 -2.42 18.75 8.27
CA SER A 613 -1.13 19.41 8.45
C SER A 613 0.02 18.51 7.99
N LEU A 614 1.07 19.09 7.40
CA LEU A 614 2.28 18.37 7.00
C LEU A 614 2.89 17.58 8.16
N ALA A 615 2.87 18.12 9.38
CA ALA A 615 3.42 17.40 10.52
C ALA A 615 2.64 16.13 10.88
N TYR A 616 1.33 16.09 10.58
CA TYR A 616 0.52 14.89 10.81
C TYR A 616 0.74 13.85 9.72
N LEU A 617 1.29 14.21 8.56
CA LEU A 617 1.69 13.23 7.56
C LEU A 617 2.69 12.22 8.13
N HIS A 618 3.58 12.65 9.03
CA HIS A 618 4.62 11.79 9.61
C HIS A 618 4.07 10.62 10.43
N THR A 619 2.80 10.65 10.86
CA THR A 619 2.18 9.53 11.57
C THR A 619 1.77 8.40 10.62
N ALA A 620 1.61 8.70 9.32
CA ALA A 620 1.07 7.76 8.33
C ALA A 620 1.90 7.67 7.03
N GLU A 621 3.00 8.40 6.91
CA GLU A 621 3.85 8.47 5.71
C GLU A 621 4.38 7.10 5.25
N ALA A 622 4.49 6.14 6.17
CA ALA A 622 4.84 4.74 5.86
C ALA A 622 3.87 4.13 4.83
N GLN A 623 2.60 4.51 4.82
CA GLN A 623 1.63 4.06 3.82
C GLN A 623 1.89 4.69 2.44
N VAL A 624 2.35 5.94 2.37
CA VAL A 624 2.71 6.56 1.08
C VAL A 624 3.89 5.82 0.46
N ARG A 625 4.91 5.53 1.27
CA ARG A 625 6.13 4.81 0.87
C ARG A 625 5.86 3.34 0.55
N GLY A 626 5.44 2.59 1.57
CA GLY A 626 5.35 1.13 1.53
C GLY A 626 4.16 0.65 0.70
N GLU A 627 3.06 1.39 0.69
CA GLU A 627 1.81 0.88 0.13
C GLU A 627 1.39 1.62 -1.16
N ALA A 628 1.36 2.96 -1.17
CA ALA A 628 0.86 3.72 -2.32
C ALA A 628 1.84 3.68 -3.51
N ALA A 629 3.05 4.20 -3.33
CA ALA A 629 4.03 4.36 -4.41
C ALA A 629 4.58 3.01 -4.90
N THR A 630 4.65 2.03 -3.99
CA THR A 630 5.27 0.72 -4.25
C THR A 630 4.35 -0.24 -5.02
N MET A 631 3.02 -0.02 -5.06
CA MET A 631 2.08 -0.94 -5.71
C MET A 631 2.40 -1.21 -7.18
N GLY A 632 2.77 -0.18 -7.95
CA GLY A 632 3.16 -0.35 -9.35
C GLY A 632 4.40 -1.24 -9.51
N PHE A 633 5.36 -1.10 -8.61
CA PHE A 633 6.58 -1.90 -8.56
C PHE A 633 6.31 -3.37 -8.20
N LEU A 634 5.33 -3.62 -7.34
CA LEU A 634 4.93 -4.97 -6.89
C LEU A 634 3.95 -5.69 -7.82
N SER A 635 3.44 -5.01 -8.84
CA SER A 635 2.41 -5.57 -9.73
C SER A 635 2.74 -5.44 -11.21
N GLN A 636 3.98 -5.05 -11.55
CA GLN A 636 4.36 -4.64 -12.92
C GLN A 636 3.41 -3.59 -13.53
N GLY A 637 2.84 -2.73 -12.67
CA GLY A 637 1.85 -1.72 -13.05
C GLY A 637 0.47 -2.27 -13.42
N ALA A 638 0.19 -3.56 -13.19
CA ALA A 638 -1.14 -4.16 -13.35
C ALA A 638 -2.12 -3.68 -12.28
N LEU A 639 -1.62 -3.41 -11.07
CA LEU A 639 -2.36 -2.73 -10.00
C LEU A 639 -1.66 -1.41 -9.68
N ARG A 640 -2.45 -0.36 -9.41
CA ARG A 640 -1.94 0.98 -9.11
C ARG A 640 -2.81 1.62 -8.04
N ASN A 641 -2.24 2.57 -7.31
CA ASN A 641 -2.95 3.31 -6.26
C ASN A 641 -3.09 4.78 -6.68
N PRO A 642 -3.90 5.12 -7.71
CA PRO A 642 -4.10 6.49 -8.12
C PRO A 642 -4.63 7.33 -6.96
N MET A 643 -4.01 8.46 -6.67
CA MET A 643 -4.54 9.42 -5.70
C MET A 643 -3.91 10.80 -5.84
N VAL A 644 -4.65 11.81 -5.37
CA VAL A 644 -4.11 13.14 -5.08
C VAL A 644 -4.22 13.40 -3.59
N LEU A 645 -3.14 13.11 -2.86
CA LEU A 645 -3.01 13.40 -1.43
C LEU A 645 -2.78 14.89 -1.22
N ARG A 646 -3.78 15.59 -0.68
CA ARG A 646 -3.68 17.00 -0.31
C ARG A 646 -3.08 17.11 1.09
N VAL A 647 -2.07 17.97 1.23
CA VAL A 647 -1.38 18.19 2.51
C VAL A 647 -1.25 19.70 2.70
N ALA A 648 -1.95 20.24 3.69
CA ALA A 648 -1.73 21.62 4.11
C ALA A 648 -0.39 21.70 4.85
N GLY A 649 0.53 22.58 4.45
CA GLY A 649 1.84 22.65 5.08
C GLY A 649 2.61 23.92 4.77
N LEU A 650 3.93 23.81 4.97
CA LEU A 650 4.93 24.87 4.85
C LEU A 650 4.75 25.96 5.91
N ALA A 651 5.82 26.18 6.69
CA ALA A 651 5.82 27.05 7.86
C ALA A 651 5.38 28.47 7.53
N TYR A 652 4.46 29.01 8.34
CA TYR A 652 3.86 30.32 8.10
C TYR A 652 3.44 31.07 9.38
N GLN A 653 2.98 30.39 10.44
CA GLN A 653 2.20 31.04 11.50
C GLN A 653 3.05 31.56 12.68
N GLU A 654 3.10 32.88 12.87
CA GLU A 654 3.67 33.47 14.10
C GLU A 654 2.79 33.23 15.35
N GLY A 655 1.50 32.93 15.19
CA GLY A 655 0.50 33.08 16.26
C GLY A 655 -0.36 31.86 16.62
N PHE A 656 -0.16 30.68 16.03
CA PHE A 656 -1.11 29.56 16.21
C PHE A 656 -0.46 28.18 16.42
N GLY A 657 0.10 28.01 17.63
CA GLY A 657 0.37 26.69 18.21
C GLY A 657 1.72 26.06 17.83
N GLU A 658 2.16 25.16 18.71
CA GLU A 658 3.40 24.37 18.76
C GLU A 658 4.15 24.05 17.45
N HIS A 659 5.46 23.75 17.53
CA HIS A 659 6.35 23.37 16.43
C HIS A 659 5.81 22.34 15.42
N VAL A 660 4.82 21.53 15.82
CA VAL A 660 4.13 20.52 15.01
C VAL A 660 3.10 21.15 14.05
N ARG A 661 2.89 22.47 14.06
CA ARG A 661 1.92 23.14 13.16
C ARG A 661 2.58 23.94 12.04
N ASP A 662 3.85 24.29 12.22
CA ASP A 662 4.69 24.97 11.23
C ASP A 662 5.83 24.04 10.77
N ASP A 663 5.50 22.79 10.45
CA ASP A 663 6.50 21.90 9.88
C ASP A 663 6.84 22.28 8.42
N ASN A 664 8.11 22.16 8.10
CA ASN A 664 8.69 22.41 6.78
C ASN A 664 9.58 21.24 6.33
N SER A 665 9.32 20.02 6.81
CA SER A 665 10.10 18.82 6.50
C SER A 665 9.48 18.03 5.35
N VAL A 666 9.95 18.27 4.12
CA VAL A 666 9.46 17.58 2.92
C VAL A 666 10.36 16.41 2.47
N ALA A 667 11.45 16.15 3.21
CA ALA A 667 12.45 15.14 2.85
C ALA A 667 11.84 13.75 2.71
N VAL A 668 10.93 13.38 3.61
CA VAL A 668 10.26 12.08 3.59
C VAL A 668 9.52 11.81 2.29
N LEU A 669 8.90 12.83 1.71
CA LEU A 669 8.19 12.70 0.44
C LEU A 669 9.17 12.55 -0.72
N ARG A 670 10.26 13.33 -0.71
CA ARG A 670 11.28 13.31 -1.78
C ARG A 670 12.06 12.01 -1.83
N ASP A 671 12.17 11.31 -0.71
CA ASP A 671 12.83 10.00 -0.62
C ASP A 671 12.00 8.87 -1.26
N VAL A 672 10.71 9.07 -1.53
CA VAL A 672 9.85 8.03 -2.13
C VAL A 672 9.93 8.08 -3.66
N PRO A 673 10.41 7.02 -4.34
CA PRO A 673 10.48 6.97 -5.79
C PRO A 673 9.10 7.05 -6.46
N GLY A 674 9.02 7.69 -7.62
CA GLY A 674 7.83 7.72 -8.48
C GLY A 674 6.78 8.77 -8.11
N LEU A 675 6.80 9.32 -6.89
CA LEU A 675 5.85 10.36 -6.46
C LEU A 675 5.86 11.59 -7.38
N VAL A 676 4.69 12.19 -7.55
CA VAL A 676 4.55 13.58 -7.99
C VAL A 676 4.42 14.44 -6.75
N ILE A 677 5.30 15.42 -6.55
CA ILE A 677 5.15 16.39 -5.46
C ILE A 677 4.96 17.76 -6.08
N ALA A 678 3.75 18.31 -5.95
CA ALA A 678 3.35 19.62 -6.45
C ALA A 678 3.22 20.61 -5.30
N VAL A 679 3.69 21.85 -5.50
CA VAL A 679 3.56 22.95 -4.53
C VAL A 679 3.04 24.18 -5.25
N PRO A 680 1.72 24.45 -5.21
CA PRO A 680 1.16 25.63 -5.86
C PRO A 680 1.40 26.89 -5.03
N ALA A 681 1.97 27.95 -5.61
CA ALA A 681 2.11 29.24 -4.94
C ALA A 681 1.08 30.28 -5.38
N ARG A 682 0.65 30.22 -6.65
CA ARG A 682 -0.18 31.24 -7.30
C ARG A 682 -1.58 30.71 -7.65
N PRO A 683 -2.65 31.52 -7.50
CA PRO A 683 -4.02 31.06 -7.75
C PRO A 683 -4.25 30.58 -9.20
N ASP A 684 -3.67 31.28 -10.18
CA ASP A 684 -3.79 30.96 -11.61
C ASP A 684 -3.08 29.65 -12.02
N ASP A 685 -2.01 29.28 -11.30
CA ASP A 685 -1.30 28.02 -11.53
C ASP A 685 -1.91 26.84 -10.74
N ALA A 686 -2.43 27.09 -9.54
CA ALA A 686 -2.90 26.05 -8.63
C ALA A 686 -4.00 25.17 -9.25
N ALA A 687 -4.97 25.80 -9.91
CA ALA A 687 -6.05 25.08 -10.58
C ALA A 687 -5.54 24.19 -11.73
N ALA A 688 -4.59 24.71 -12.53
CA ALA A 688 -4.00 23.95 -13.62
C ALA A 688 -3.14 22.79 -13.12
N MET A 689 -2.33 23.01 -12.08
CA MET A 689 -1.52 21.97 -11.44
C MET A 689 -2.37 20.87 -10.81
N LEU A 690 -3.47 21.23 -10.12
CA LEU A 690 -4.37 20.24 -9.55
C LEU A 690 -5.05 19.39 -10.64
N ARG A 691 -5.50 20.01 -11.75
CA ARG A 691 -6.00 19.28 -12.93
C ARG A 691 -4.95 18.33 -13.49
N THR A 692 -3.68 18.74 -13.58
CA THR A 692 -2.58 17.87 -14.00
C THR A 692 -2.39 16.70 -13.05
N CYS A 693 -2.41 16.90 -11.73
CA CYS A 693 -2.29 15.83 -10.74
C CYS A 693 -3.44 14.82 -10.87
N LEU A 694 -4.68 15.31 -10.98
CA LEU A 694 -5.86 14.45 -11.14
C LEU A 694 -5.81 13.66 -12.45
N ALA A 695 -5.45 14.30 -13.56
CA ALA A 695 -5.27 13.63 -14.84
C ALA A 695 -4.10 12.62 -14.80
N SER A 696 -3.01 12.93 -14.10
CA SER A 696 -1.88 12.00 -13.92
C SER A 696 -2.26 10.80 -13.05
N ALA A 697 -3.07 11.00 -12.00
CA ALA A 697 -3.62 9.92 -11.20
C ALA A 697 -4.54 9.04 -12.05
N ALA A 698 -5.51 9.63 -12.76
CA ALA A 698 -6.48 8.89 -13.57
C ALA A 698 -5.83 8.16 -14.77
N VAL A 699 -4.92 8.81 -15.50
CA VAL A 699 -4.29 8.22 -16.69
C VAL A 699 -3.19 7.26 -16.28
N ASP A 700 -2.23 7.71 -15.45
CA ASP A 700 -1.00 6.99 -15.15
C ASP A 700 -1.06 6.14 -13.88
N GLY A 701 -2.09 6.24 -13.07
CA GLY A 701 -2.11 5.62 -11.74
C GLY A 701 -1.14 6.30 -10.77
N SER A 702 -0.79 7.57 -11.04
CA SER A 702 0.20 8.31 -10.25
C SER A 702 -0.29 8.56 -8.82
N VAL A 703 0.62 8.48 -7.86
CA VAL A 703 0.45 9.01 -6.52
C VAL A 703 0.97 10.45 -6.52
N CYS A 704 0.07 11.41 -6.38
CA CYS A 704 0.41 12.83 -6.33
C CYS A 704 0.24 13.36 -4.92
N VAL A 705 1.24 14.06 -4.40
CA VAL A 705 1.15 14.88 -3.21
C VAL A 705 1.01 16.33 -3.64
N PHE A 706 -0.10 16.95 -3.27
CA PHE A 706 -0.38 18.36 -3.51
C PHE A 706 -0.16 19.11 -2.19
N LEU A 707 1.06 19.62 -2.01
CA LEU A 707 1.52 20.28 -0.79
C LEU A 707 1.15 21.77 -0.85
N GLU A 708 0.13 22.15 -0.11
CA GLU A 708 -0.52 23.46 -0.18
C GLU A 708 0.06 24.43 0.87
N PRO A 709 0.69 25.56 0.46
CA PRO A 709 1.25 26.54 1.39
C PRO A 709 0.14 27.27 2.14
N VAL A 710 -0.02 26.96 3.43
CA VAL A 710 -1.10 27.49 4.27
C VAL A 710 -1.09 29.02 4.30
N GLY A 711 0.10 29.61 4.29
CA GLY A 711 0.30 31.05 4.31
C GLY A 711 -0.24 31.82 3.13
N LEU A 712 -0.45 31.14 2.00
CA LEU A 712 -0.89 31.77 0.76
C LEU A 712 -2.38 31.57 0.48
N TYR A 713 -3.08 30.71 1.22
CA TYR A 713 -4.49 30.35 0.94
C TYR A 713 -5.42 31.55 0.74
N HIS A 714 -5.32 32.52 1.64
CA HIS A 714 -6.21 33.68 1.70
C HIS A 714 -5.49 35.01 1.42
N ALA A 715 -4.21 34.93 1.05
CA ALA A 715 -3.43 36.12 0.75
C ALA A 715 -3.90 36.76 -0.56
N ARG A 716 -4.18 38.06 -0.52
CA ARG A 716 -4.71 38.82 -1.66
C ARG A 716 -3.70 39.76 -2.28
N ASP A 717 -2.85 40.34 -1.46
CA ASP A 717 -1.96 41.44 -1.85
C ASP A 717 -0.55 40.94 -2.10
N LEU A 718 0.24 41.54 -3.00
CA LEU A 718 1.64 41.13 -3.23
C LEU A 718 2.64 42.13 -2.65
N TYR A 719 2.56 43.40 -3.05
CA TYR A 719 3.57 44.41 -2.74
C TYR A 719 3.11 45.31 -1.60
N ALA A 720 1.87 45.81 -1.66
CA ALA A 720 1.28 46.75 -0.71
C ALA A 720 -0.12 46.31 -0.27
N ASP A 721 -0.49 46.66 0.97
CA ASP A 721 -1.81 46.32 1.52
C ASP A 721 -2.95 46.85 0.63
N GLY A 722 -3.86 45.96 0.25
CA GLY A 722 -5.00 46.25 -0.60
C GLY A 722 -4.72 46.29 -2.12
N ASP A 723 -3.51 45.97 -2.59
CA ASP A 723 -3.20 45.96 -4.03
C ASP A 723 -3.90 44.83 -4.81
N GLY A 724 -4.30 43.75 -4.13
CA GLY A 724 -4.95 42.59 -4.76
C GLY A 724 -4.09 41.81 -5.76
N GLU A 725 -2.79 42.10 -5.88
CA GLU A 725 -1.91 41.59 -6.94
C GLU A 725 -1.49 40.12 -6.74
N TRP A 726 -1.74 39.54 -5.56
CA TRP A 726 -1.57 38.11 -5.30
C TRP A 726 -2.77 37.24 -5.69
N SER A 727 -3.91 37.88 -5.99
CA SER A 727 -5.08 37.20 -6.53
C SER A 727 -4.96 37.03 -8.05
N ALA A 728 -5.68 36.08 -8.63
CA ALA A 728 -5.66 35.89 -10.08
C ALA A 728 -7.03 35.41 -10.62
N GLY A 729 -7.30 35.69 -11.89
CA GLY A 729 -8.49 35.17 -12.56
C GLY A 729 -8.44 33.64 -12.72
N TYR A 730 -9.61 33.01 -12.72
CA TYR A 730 -9.74 31.59 -13.04
C TYR A 730 -9.87 31.39 -14.56
N ALA A 731 -9.10 30.46 -15.11
CA ALA A 731 -9.15 30.16 -16.54
C ALA A 731 -10.49 29.50 -16.93
N GLU A 732 -11.16 30.04 -17.94
CA GLU A 732 -12.35 29.42 -18.52
C GLU A 732 -12.02 28.04 -19.14
N PRO A 733 -12.98 27.10 -19.20
CA PRO A 733 -12.74 25.74 -19.69
C PRO A 733 -12.05 25.64 -21.06
N GLY A 734 -12.37 26.54 -21.99
CA GLY A 734 -11.74 26.59 -23.31
C GLY A 734 -10.23 26.88 -23.30
N ALA A 735 -9.72 27.49 -22.23
CA ALA A 735 -8.31 27.82 -22.07
C ALA A 735 -7.51 26.75 -21.29
N TRP A 736 -8.16 25.69 -20.78
CA TRP A 736 -7.49 24.69 -19.95
C TRP A 736 -6.38 23.92 -20.70
N ALA A 737 -6.55 23.67 -21.99
CA ALA A 737 -5.53 22.99 -22.80
C ALA A 737 -4.27 23.85 -22.96
N SER A 738 -4.42 25.14 -23.29
CA SER A 738 -3.30 26.08 -23.43
C SER A 738 -2.68 26.47 -22.09
N GLY A 739 -3.48 26.48 -21.02
CA GLY A 739 -3.05 26.77 -19.65
C GLY A 739 -2.60 25.54 -18.86
N HIS A 740 -2.47 24.37 -19.49
CA HIS A 740 -2.02 23.15 -18.83
C HIS A 740 -0.59 23.30 -18.32
N VAL A 741 -0.34 22.84 -17.09
CA VAL A 741 0.99 22.84 -16.47
C VAL A 741 1.51 21.41 -16.42
N PRO A 742 2.42 20.99 -17.31
CA PRO A 742 2.96 19.64 -17.28
C PRO A 742 3.80 19.39 -16.03
N VAL A 743 3.78 18.15 -15.53
CA VAL A 743 4.62 17.76 -14.39
C VAL A 743 6.10 17.97 -14.71
N GLY A 744 6.84 18.58 -13.78
CA GLY A 744 8.26 18.88 -13.95
C GLY A 744 8.53 20.13 -14.80
N ARG A 745 7.57 21.05 -14.92
CA ARG A 745 7.76 22.37 -15.58
C ARG A 745 7.62 23.53 -14.60
N ALA A 746 8.58 24.44 -14.62
CA ALA A 746 8.61 25.62 -13.75
C ALA A 746 7.85 26.81 -14.36
N ARG A 747 7.61 27.86 -13.56
CA ARG A 747 7.26 29.22 -14.03
C ARG A 747 8.41 30.17 -13.76
N VAL A 748 8.51 31.22 -14.56
CA VAL A 748 9.50 32.27 -14.37
C VAL A 748 8.83 33.63 -14.46
N TYR A 749 9.17 34.50 -13.52
CA TYR A 749 8.75 35.89 -13.46
C TYR A 749 9.98 36.78 -13.65
N GLY A 750 9.93 37.72 -14.59
CA GLY A 750 10.97 38.73 -14.77
C GLY A 750 10.63 39.99 -14.00
N VAL A 751 11.57 40.52 -13.22
CA VAL A 751 11.48 41.79 -12.51
C VAL A 751 12.72 42.63 -12.84
N GLY A 752 12.55 43.90 -13.20
CA GLY A 752 13.65 44.74 -13.70
C GLY A 752 14.18 44.23 -15.05
N SER A 753 15.51 44.25 -15.26
CA SER A 753 16.14 43.74 -16.50
C SER A 753 16.02 42.22 -16.66
N ALA A 754 15.86 41.49 -15.55
CA ALA A 754 15.88 40.02 -15.50
C ALA A 754 17.16 39.38 -16.11
N GLU A 755 18.30 40.06 -16.03
CA GLU A 755 19.60 39.61 -16.57
C GLU A 755 20.66 39.33 -15.49
N ASP A 756 20.48 39.83 -14.26
CA ASP A 756 21.56 39.81 -13.26
C ASP A 756 21.58 38.57 -12.38
N ILE A 757 20.41 38.07 -11.97
CA ILE A 757 20.29 36.95 -11.02
C ILE A 757 19.03 36.10 -11.26
N THR A 758 19.17 34.79 -11.08
CA THR A 758 18.04 33.85 -11.05
C THR A 758 17.79 33.38 -9.62
N ILE A 759 16.63 33.70 -9.07
CA ILE A 759 16.16 33.28 -7.76
C ILE A 759 15.25 32.07 -7.93
N VAL A 760 15.68 30.89 -7.47
CA VAL A 760 14.93 29.63 -7.59
C VAL A 760 14.24 29.33 -6.27
N THR A 761 12.92 29.13 -6.28
CA THR A 761 12.12 28.91 -5.07
C THR A 761 10.80 28.19 -5.34
N PHE A 762 9.97 27.99 -4.32
CA PHE A 762 8.66 27.34 -4.38
C PHE A 762 7.79 27.81 -3.19
N GLY A 763 6.51 27.46 -3.19
CA GLY A 763 5.60 27.69 -2.06
C GLY A 763 5.55 29.14 -1.56
N ASN A 764 5.67 29.35 -0.24
CA ASN A 764 5.70 30.68 0.37
C ASN A 764 6.88 31.53 -0.16
N GLY A 765 7.99 30.87 -0.49
CA GLY A 765 9.19 31.51 -1.01
C GLY A 765 8.98 32.28 -2.31
N VAL A 766 8.01 31.90 -3.16
CA VAL A 766 7.71 32.60 -4.43
C VAL A 766 7.24 34.03 -4.17
N ARG A 767 6.31 34.21 -3.23
CA ARG A 767 5.79 35.53 -2.84
C ARG A 767 6.92 36.40 -2.28
N MET A 768 7.72 35.84 -1.38
CA MET A 768 8.84 36.54 -0.74
C MET A 768 9.91 36.93 -1.76
N ALA A 769 10.24 36.05 -2.69
CA ALA A 769 11.21 36.30 -3.74
C ALA A 769 10.76 37.40 -4.72
N LEU A 770 9.47 37.50 -5.04
CA LEU A 770 8.94 38.58 -5.89
C LEU A 770 9.03 39.95 -5.21
N ARG A 771 8.79 40.02 -3.89
CA ARG A 771 8.96 41.26 -3.11
C ARG A 771 10.43 41.65 -2.98
N ALA A 772 11.31 40.69 -2.69
CA ALA A 772 12.75 40.90 -2.68
C ALA A 772 13.27 41.34 -4.07
N ALA A 773 12.77 40.74 -5.16
CA ALA A 773 13.10 41.12 -6.52
C ALA A 773 12.65 42.55 -6.86
N SER A 774 11.49 42.99 -6.36
CA SER A 774 11.05 44.39 -6.51
C SER A 774 12.01 45.36 -5.81
N ALA A 775 12.42 45.05 -4.56
CA ALA A 775 13.38 45.87 -3.83
C ALA A 775 14.76 45.92 -4.53
N LEU A 776 15.21 44.79 -5.09
CA LEU A 776 16.44 44.72 -5.89
C LEU A 776 16.33 45.54 -7.18
N ALA A 777 15.15 45.59 -7.81
CA ALA A 777 14.93 46.39 -9.01
C ALA A 777 15.02 47.90 -8.74
N ASP A 778 14.61 48.36 -7.55
CA ASP A 778 14.83 49.74 -7.10
C ASP A 778 16.33 50.09 -6.96
N GLU A 779 17.18 49.08 -6.77
CA GLU A 779 18.64 49.18 -6.76
C GLU A 779 19.26 48.97 -8.16
N GLY A 780 18.44 48.79 -9.20
CA GLY A 780 18.89 48.55 -10.57
C GLY A 780 19.31 47.11 -10.87
N ILE A 781 18.98 46.15 -10.01
CA ILE A 781 19.30 44.72 -10.17
C ILE A 781 18.08 43.98 -10.73
N GLY A 782 18.21 43.43 -11.94
CA GLY A 782 17.15 42.62 -12.55
C GLY A 782 17.19 41.16 -12.12
N SER A 783 16.02 40.64 -11.73
CA SER A 783 15.87 39.30 -11.19
C SER A 783 14.91 38.45 -12.02
N ARG A 784 15.26 37.17 -12.20
CA ARG A 784 14.34 36.11 -12.63
C ARG A 784 13.91 35.33 -11.39
N VAL A 785 12.63 35.36 -11.04
CA VAL A 785 12.10 34.48 -9.99
C VAL A 785 11.54 33.23 -10.65
N MET A 786 12.20 32.10 -10.44
CA MET A 786 11.79 30.79 -10.94
C MET A 786 11.04 30.03 -9.85
N ASP A 787 9.72 29.89 -10.02
CA ASP A 787 8.87 29.01 -9.22
C ASP A 787 8.98 27.58 -9.76
N LEU A 788 9.54 26.68 -8.93
CA LEU A 788 9.74 25.29 -9.29
C LEU A 788 8.42 24.58 -9.65
N ARG A 789 7.31 24.93 -8.99
CA ARG A 789 6.00 24.24 -9.00
C ARG A 789 6.00 22.76 -8.58
N TRP A 790 7.06 22.01 -8.90
CA TRP A 790 7.19 20.58 -8.69
C TRP A 790 8.50 20.28 -7.95
N LEU A 791 8.40 19.58 -6.82
CA LEU A 791 9.57 19.13 -6.04
C LEU A 791 10.04 17.73 -6.47
N ALA A 792 9.15 16.92 -7.04
CA ALA A 792 9.46 15.64 -7.64
C ALA A 792 8.51 15.35 -8.81
N PRO A 793 9.03 15.06 -10.02
CA PRO A 793 10.40 15.33 -10.45
C PRO A 793 10.71 16.84 -10.42
N LEU A 794 11.97 17.20 -10.16
CA LEU A 794 12.44 18.58 -10.28
C LEU A 794 12.44 19.04 -11.75
N PRO A 795 12.14 20.32 -12.04
CA PRO A 795 12.13 20.89 -13.39
C PRO A 795 13.56 21.20 -13.91
N VAL A 796 14.41 20.17 -14.00
CA VAL A 796 15.86 20.32 -14.27
C VAL A 796 16.15 21.08 -15.57
N ALA A 797 15.40 20.82 -16.64
CA ALA A 797 15.63 21.50 -17.93
C ALA A 797 15.31 23.01 -17.86
N ASP A 798 14.22 23.39 -17.17
CA ASP A 798 13.89 24.81 -16.97
C ASP A 798 14.90 25.47 -16.02
N LEU A 799 15.36 24.75 -14.99
CA LEU A 799 16.36 25.21 -14.03
C LEU A 799 17.68 25.57 -14.71
N ILE A 800 18.22 24.68 -15.52
CA ILE A 800 19.49 24.90 -16.22
C ILE A 800 19.36 26.08 -17.18
N ARG A 801 18.23 26.17 -17.90
CA ARG A 801 17.98 27.23 -18.88
C ARG A 801 17.98 28.61 -18.22
N GLU A 802 17.29 28.77 -17.09
CA GLU A 802 17.25 30.05 -16.38
C GLU A 802 18.56 30.35 -15.65
N ALA A 803 19.18 29.34 -15.04
CA ALA A 803 20.49 29.48 -14.41
C ALA A 803 21.56 29.97 -15.40
N ALA A 804 21.58 29.40 -16.61
CA ALA A 804 22.51 29.80 -17.66
C ALA A 804 22.25 31.22 -18.19
N ALA A 805 21.00 31.71 -18.11
CA ALA A 805 20.65 33.05 -18.60
C ALA A 805 21.30 34.18 -17.78
N THR A 806 21.52 33.97 -16.48
CA THR A 806 22.09 34.98 -15.57
C THR A 806 23.50 34.63 -15.08
N GLY A 807 23.90 33.36 -15.13
CA GLY A 807 25.18 32.89 -14.60
C GLY A 807 25.33 33.01 -13.07
N ARG A 808 24.26 33.43 -12.39
CA ARG A 808 24.18 33.65 -10.95
C ARG A 808 22.84 33.14 -10.43
N VAL A 809 22.88 32.13 -9.57
CA VAL A 809 21.70 31.45 -9.01
C VAL A 809 21.64 31.60 -7.49
N LEU A 810 20.53 32.14 -6.99
CA LEU A 810 20.17 32.11 -5.58
C LEU A 810 19.04 31.10 -5.36
N VAL A 811 19.33 30.00 -4.69
CA VAL A 811 18.33 29.02 -4.28
C VAL A 811 17.73 29.47 -2.94
N VAL A 812 16.44 29.77 -2.92
CA VAL A 812 15.68 30.16 -1.73
C VAL A 812 14.78 29.00 -1.35
N ASP A 813 15.09 28.39 -0.21
CA ASP A 813 14.45 27.17 0.27
C ASP A 813 13.78 27.45 1.62
N GLU A 814 12.46 27.46 1.67
CA GLU A 814 11.72 27.66 2.92
C GLU A 814 11.79 26.45 3.86
N THR A 815 12.28 25.31 3.36
CA THR A 815 12.53 24.10 4.16
C THR A 815 13.90 24.18 4.84
N ARG A 816 14.16 23.22 5.73
CA ARG A 816 15.40 23.17 6.53
C ARG A 816 16.64 23.11 5.65
N ARG A 817 17.75 23.64 6.15
CA ARG A 817 19.03 23.67 5.42
C ARG A 817 19.49 22.27 5.03
N SER A 818 19.29 21.29 5.90
CA SER A 818 19.60 19.87 5.67
C SER A 818 18.33 19.10 5.33
N GLY A 819 18.35 18.28 4.27
CA GLY A 819 17.17 17.54 3.78
C GLY A 819 16.14 18.40 3.02
N GLY A 820 16.42 19.70 2.87
CA GLY A 820 15.60 20.63 2.11
C GLY A 820 15.73 20.48 0.59
N VAL A 821 14.81 21.08 -0.14
CA VAL A 821 14.70 21.01 -1.61
C VAL A 821 15.96 21.53 -2.31
N GLY A 822 16.59 22.56 -1.74
CA GLY A 822 17.69 23.27 -2.36
C GLY A 822 18.95 22.42 -2.53
N GLU A 823 19.12 21.34 -1.77
CA GLU A 823 20.19 20.35 -2.02
C GLU A 823 20.04 19.70 -3.40
N GLY A 824 18.82 19.29 -3.75
CA GLY A 824 18.52 18.68 -5.05
C GLY A 824 18.66 19.66 -6.20
N VAL A 825 18.33 20.94 -5.97
CA VAL A 825 18.54 22.03 -6.96
C VAL A 825 20.02 22.24 -7.23
N ILE A 826 20.85 22.32 -6.18
CA ILE A 826 22.30 22.48 -6.33
C ILE A 826 22.92 21.25 -7.01
N ALA A 827 22.53 20.04 -6.60
CA ALA A 827 22.99 18.80 -7.23
C ALA A 827 22.65 18.78 -8.73
N ALA A 828 21.41 19.10 -9.10
CA ALA A 828 20.99 19.15 -10.50
C ALA A 828 21.79 20.16 -11.35
N LEU A 829 22.18 21.31 -10.77
CA LEU A 829 23.05 22.27 -11.44
C LEU A 829 24.46 21.70 -11.65
N VAL A 830 25.03 21.09 -10.60
CA VAL A 830 26.38 20.49 -10.66
C VAL A 830 26.44 19.34 -11.65
N ASP A 831 25.48 18.41 -11.61
CA ASP A 831 25.41 17.25 -12.50
C ASP A 831 25.23 17.66 -13.97
N ALA A 832 24.55 18.79 -14.21
CA ALA A 832 24.40 19.37 -15.54
C ALA A 832 25.61 20.18 -16.03
N GLY A 833 26.67 20.30 -15.21
CA GLY A 833 27.88 21.04 -15.57
C GLY A 833 27.73 22.55 -15.49
N TYR A 834 26.84 23.08 -14.65
CA TYR A 834 26.71 24.52 -14.44
C TYR A 834 27.98 25.11 -13.80
N VAL A 835 28.60 26.09 -14.47
CA VAL A 835 29.86 26.73 -14.05
C VAL A 835 29.68 28.13 -13.42
N GLY A 836 28.43 28.61 -13.35
CA GLY A 836 28.13 29.92 -12.77
C GLY A 836 28.16 29.91 -11.23
N ALA A 837 27.95 31.08 -10.63
CA ALA A 837 27.89 31.18 -9.18
C ALA A 837 26.53 30.70 -8.67
N ALA A 838 26.52 29.83 -7.67
CA ALA A 838 25.31 29.41 -6.97
C ALA A 838 25.43 29.61 -5.46
N ARG A 839 24.38 30.10 -4.83
CA ARG A 839 24.27 30.25 -3.37
C ARG A 839 22.90 29.79 -2.91
N ARG A 840 22.81 29.30 -1.67
CA ARG A 840 21.56 28.89 -1.05
C ARG A 840 21.25 29.73 0.20
N VAL A 841 20.00 30.14 0.34
CA VAL A 841 19.38 30.71 1.54
C VAL A 841 18.29 29.74 1.95
N ALA A 842 18.35 29.24 3.18
CA ALA A 842 17.43 28.23 3.68
C ALA A 842 17.06 28.49 5.14
N ALA A 843 15.96 27.91 5.61
CA ALA A 843 15.62 27.91 7.02
C ALA A 843 16.70 27.17 7.84
N VAL A 844 16.84 27.54 9.11
CA VAL A 844 17.80 26.91 10.05
C VAL A 844 17.35 25.48 10.36
N ASP A 845 18.32 24.58 10.60
CA ASP A 845 18.07 23.20 11.00
C ASP A 845 17.55 23.13 12.44
N CYS A 846 16.27 23.45 12.62
CA CYS A 846 15.58 23.37 13.90
C CYS A 846 14.08 23.07 13.72
N PHE A 847 13.42 22.77 14.83
CA PHE A 847 11.97 22.86 14.91
C PHE A 847 11.54 24.33 14.93
N VAL A 848 10.42 24.67 14.29
CA VAL A 848 9.94 26.05 14.22
C VAL A 848 9.41 26.48 15.61
N PRO A 849 9.99 27.51 16.25
CA PRO A 849 9.54 27.99 17.56
C PRO A 849 8.32 28.90 17.42
N LEU A 850 7.67 29.18 18.55
CA LEU A 850 6.49 30.05 18.61
C LEU A 850 6.83 31.54 18.50
N GLY A 851 5.86 32.33 18.04
CA GLY A 851 5.92 33.79 18.15
C GLY A 851 7.00 34.42 17.28
N PRO A 852 7.51 35.60 17.66
CA PRO A 852 8.55 36.31 16.93
C PRO A 852 9.86 35.52 16.72
N ALA A 853 10.10 34.45 17.49
CA ALA A 853 11.26 33.60 17.34
C ALA A 853 11.22 32.79 16.02
N ALA A 854 10.03 32.50 15.46
CA ALA A 854 9.90 31.81 14.18
C ALA A 854 10.64 32.56 13.05
N ARG A 855 10.58 33.90 13.07
CA ARG A 855 11.27 34.76 12.10
C ARG A 855 12.80 34.69 12.15
N GLN A 856 13.37 34.19 13.25
CA GLN A 856 14.81 34.03 13.39
C GLN A 856 15.34 32.78 12.69
N VAL A 857 14.46 31.81 12.43
CA VAL A 857 14.85 30.50 11.90
C VAL A 857 14.27 30.22 10.50
N LEU A 858 13.15 30.85 10.15
CA LEU A 858 12.56 30.79 8.82
C LEU A 858 13.26 31.77 7.87
N ILE A 859 13.07 31.54 6.56
CA ILE A 859 13.55 32.48 5.55
C ILE A 859 12.81 33.83 5.66
N SER A 860 13.45 34.92 5.21
CA SER A 860 12.87 36.27 5.19
C SER A 860 13.20 36.99 3.88
N GLU A 861 12.40 37.99 3.52
CA GLU A 861 12.66 38.86 2.35
C GLU A 861 14.04 39.52 2.46
N GLU A 862 14.42 39.98 3.66
CA GLU A 862 15.74 40.54 3.95
C GLU A 862 16.87 39.53 3.68
N ALA A 863 16.70 38.28 4.12
CA ALA A 863 17.69 37.23 3.87
C ALA A 863 17.84 36.92 2.37
N ILE A 864 16.75 36.98 1.60
CA ILE A 864 16.77 36.81 0.14
C ILE A 864 17.54 37.97 -0.51
N THR A 865 17.17 39.21 -0.21
CA THR A 865 17.83 40.41 -0.77
C THR A 865 19.32 40.44 -0.41
N GLN A 866 19.68 40.14 0.84
CA GLN A 866 21.08 40.09 1.26
C GLN A 866 21.84 38.93 0.61
N GLY A 867 21.18 37.78 0.44
CA GLY A 867 21.72 36.63 -0.30
C GLY A 867 22.04 36.99 -1.75
N ALA A 868 21.16 37.72 -2.43
CA ALA A 868 21.34 38.20 -3.79
C ALA A 868 22.52 39.18 -3.89
N ARG A 869 22.56 40.21 -3.02
CA ARG A 869 23.68 41.17 -2.97
C ARG A 869 25.02 40.48 -2.74
N THR A 870 25.07 39.50 -1.83
CA THR A 870 26.29 38.74 -1.55
C THR A 870 26.73 37.89 -2.75
N LEU A 871 25.79 37.36 -3.52
CA LEU A 871 26.09 36.59 -4.72
C LEU A 871 26.61 37.48 -5.85
N LEU A 872 26.05 38.68 -6.01
CA LEU A 872 26.43 39.64 -7.05
C LEU A 872 27.77 40.35 -6.78
N ALA A 873 28.20 40.39 -5.52
CA ALA A 873 29.50 40.95 -5.13
C ALA A 873 30.70 40.02 -5.44
N ARG A 874 30.45 38.78 -5.86
CA ARG A 874 31.46 37.81 -6.32
C ARG A 874 31.61 37.85 -7.82
#